data_AF-A0A929RWY5-F1
#
_entry.id   AF-A0A929RWY5-F1
#
_cell.length_a   1.000
_cell.length_b   1.000
_cell.length_c   1.000
_cell.angle_alpha   90.00
_cell.angle_beta   90.00
_cell.angle_gamma   90.00
#
_symmetry.space_group_name_H-M   'P 1'
#
loop_
_entity.id
_entity.type
_entity.pdbx_description
1 polymer ?
#
loop_
_entity_poly.entity_id
_entity_poly.type
_entity_poly.pdbx_seq_one_letter_code
_entity_poly.pdbx_strand_id
1 'polypeptide(L)'
;MKHLLIMFFALSTIASAQSDKFKYTDEKFADIQMLRYKVEGFEQLTLRQKTLIYYLSEAALQGRDILFDQNGRYNLRIRRMLETVFTDYKGNRKSKDFLALHDYLKRVWFSSGIHHHYGNEKFQPAFSQDFFRKALHEVAASKLPLRQGQTVDALCDEIFPIMFDPNIMKMRTNQADGQDLILTSAGNYYGEGVTQAEAELFYEQRKAPNDPFPIMTGLNSRLVKKDGRLTELVWREHGLYGSAITKIIYNLQQARPYCDTPAQQAVIDKLIEFYRTGDLRTFDEYSTLWVHATEDLVDFVNGFTETYGDPLGLKASWEAIVNFKNIAATKRTEKLSKNAQWFEDHSPVDPRFKKEKVKGITAKVITAAILGGDLYPSTAIGINLPNSDWVRKEVGSKSVTIGNLTDAYNKAAHGNGFQTEFVIDKATQDLINKYGDNDEDLHTDLHECLGHGSGKLLDGTNPDSLKVYASPIEEARADLFGLYYLADAKLVELGLTPDADAYKAQYYTYMMNGLMTQLVRIQPGNNLEEAHMRNRSLIAHWAYEKGKANKVVELVKKGGKTYVKINDYPALRELFGKLLAEIQRVKSEGDYAGARRLVEDYGVKVDPQLHKEILARYAKLNIAPYKGFINPVYTAVKDAQGRVTDVKISYTESYDDQMLRYSRDYNTLPDIN
;
A
#
# COMPACT_ATOMS: atom_id res chain seq x y z
N MET A 1 -67.01 -20.29 11.72
CA MET A 1 -66.65 -19.56 10.50
C MET A 1 -65.86 -18.31 10.91
N LYS A 2 -64.53 -18.42 10.91
CA LYS A 2 -63.62 -17.74 9.97
C LYS A 2 -63.55 -16.22 10.21
N HIS A 3 -62.55 -15.79 10.98
CA HIS A 3 -61.50 -14.92 10.45
C HIS A 3 -60.21 -15.14 11.27
N LEU A 4 -59.18 -15.50 10.53
CA LEU A 4 -57.85 -15.90 10.94
C LEU A 4 -56.95 -14.67 10.75
N LEU A 5 -56.50 -14.04 11.83
CA LEU A 5 -55.48 -12.99 11.76
C LEU A 5 -54.14 -13.65 12.11
N ILE A 6 -53.39 -14.05 11.09
CA ILE A 6 -52.02 -14.55 11.25
C ILE A 6 -51.12 -13.32 11.41
N MET A 7 -50.65 -13.09 12.64
CA MET A 7 -49.48 -12.24 12.88
C MET A 7 -48.24 -12.99 12.37
N PHE A 8 -47.63 -12.48 11.30
CA PHE A 8 -46.27 -12.87 10.91
C PHE A 8 -45.30 -12.33 11.97
N PHE A 9 -44.86 -13.18 12.88
CA PHE A 9 -43.62 -12.95 13.61
C PHE A 9 -42.47 -13.10 12.62
N ALA A 10 -41.87 -11.98 12.23
CA ALA A 10 -40.57 -11.98 11.59
C ALA A 10 -39.56 -12.50 12.62
N LEU A 11 -39.24 -13.79 12.56
CA LEU A 11 -38.09 -14.38 13.21
C LEU A 11 -36.84 -13.73 12.59
N SER A 12 -36.35 -12.67 13.23
CA SER A 12 -34.98 -12.22 13.05
C SER A 12 -34.08 -13.38 13.48
N THR A 13 -33.53 -14.11 12.52
CA THR A 13 -32.44 -15.04 12.79
C THR A 13 -31.26 -14.23 13.30
N ILE A 14 -31.14 -14.14 14.63
CA ILE A 14 -29.89 -13.79 15.28
C ILE A 14 -28.94 -14.91 14.88
N ALA A 15 -28.12 -14.65 13.87
CA ALA A 15 -26.99 -15.51 13.56
C ALA A 15 -26.16 -15.59 14.85
N SER A 16 -26.09 -16.78 15.45
CA SER A 16 -25.22 -17.00 16.60
C SER A 16 -23.81 -16.62 16.16
N ALA A 17 -23.18 -15.67 16.87
CA ALA A 17 -21.77 -15.40 16.75
C ALA A 17 -21.01 -16.67 17.17
N GLN A 18 -20.78 -17.56 16.20
CA GLN A 18 -19.86 -18.67 16.36
C GLN A 18 -18.50 -18.01 16.56
N SER A 19 -17.92 -18.14 17.77
CA SER A 19 -16.64 -17.52 18.09
C SER A 19 -15.62 -17.96 17.05
N ASP A 20 -15.17 -17.02 16.22
CA ASP A 20 -14.17 -17.28 15.21
C ASP A 20 -12.87 -17.70 15.94
N LYS A 21 -12.46 -18.97 15.79
CA LYS A 21 -11.22 -19.49 16.40
C LYS A 21 -9.96 -19.11 15.61
N PHE A 22 -10.09 -18.33 14.55
CA PHE A 22 -8.96 -17.90 13.74
C PHE A 22 -8.11 -16.88 14.48
N LYS A 23 -6.80 -17.13 14.51
CA LYS A 23 -5.81 -16.27 15.16
C LYS A 23 -5.30 -15.25 14.14
N TYR A 24 -5.86 -14.03 14.17
CA TYR A 24 -5.48 -12.93 13.27
C TYR A 24 -4.11 -12.32 13.59
N THR A 25 -3.69 -12.31 14.86
CA THR A 25 -2.36 -11.85 15.28
C THR A 25 -1.41 -13.03 15.34
N ASP A 26 -0.27 -13.02 14.64
CA ASP A 26 0.68 -14.13 14.70
C ASP A 26 1.89 -13.83 15.60
N GLU A 27 2.95 -13.30 15.02
CA GLU A 27 4.20 -12.97 15.72
C GLU A 27 4.52 -11.48 15.66
N LYS A 28 5.44 -11.05 16.55
CA LYS A 28 5.89 -9.66 16.65
C LYS A 28 7.41 -9.63 16.77
N PHE A 29 8.05 -8.74 16.03
CA PHE A 29 9.49 -8.50 16.04
C PHE A 29 9.76 -7.03 15.70
N ALA A 30 10.86 -6.47 16.22
CA ALA A 30 11.13 -5.03 16.12
C ALA A 30 9.87 -4.16 16.39
N ASP A 31 9.48 -3.34 15.41
CA ASP A 31 8.31 -2.47 15.37
C ASP A 31 7.16 -3.02 14.50
N ILE A 32 7.20 -4.31 14.15
CA ILE A 32 6.29 -4.99 13.24
C ILE A 32 5.47 -6.05 13.98
N GLN A 33 4.16 -6.06 13.70
CA GLN A 33 3.25 -7.15 14.07
C GLN A 33 2.79 -7.86 12.80
N MET A 34 3.12 -9.14 12.69
CA MET A 34 2.58 -9.99 11.64
C MET A 34 1.15 -10.40 11.98
N LEU A 35 0.29 -10.26 10.98
CA LEU A 35 -1.11 -10.62 11.01
C LEU A 35 -1.40 -11.71 9.96
N ARG A 36 -2.60 -12.27 10.03
CA ARG A 36 -3.17 -13.19 9.05
C ARG A 36 -4.53 -12.67 8.62
N TYR A 37 -4.92 -12.98 7.40
CA TYR A 37 -6.24 -12.68 6.87
C TYR A 37 -6.91 -13.95 6.37
N LYS A 38 -8.24 -13.99 6.47
CA LYS A 38 -9.03 -15.05 5.87
C LYS A 38 -9.41 -14.71 4.45
N VAL A 39 -9.52 -15.74 3.62
CA VAL A 39 -10.03 -15.59 2.25
C VAL A 39 -11.48 -16.05 2.23
N GLU A 40 -12.33 -15.31 2.94
CA GLU A 40 -13.76 -15.63 3.07
C GLU A 40 -14.45 -15.67 1.71
N GLY A 41 -15.21 -16.74 1.45
CA GLY A 41 -15.86 -16.95 0.16
C GLY A 41 -15.11 -17.90 -0.78
N PHE A 42 -13.85 -18.24 -0.48
CA PHE A 42 -13.03 -19.08 -1.36
C PHE A 42 -13.60 -20.49 -1.55
N GLU A 43 -14.12 -21.11 -0.48
CA GLU A 43 -14.64 -22.47 -0.52
C GLU A 43 -15.86 -22.60 -1.44
N GLN A 44 -16.65 -21.53 -1.56
CA GLN A 44 -17.86 -21.44 -2.39
C GLN A 44 -17.56 -21.20 -3.88
N LEU A 45 -16.32 -20.86 -4.24
CA LEU A 45 -15.91 -20.69 -5.63
C LEU A 45 -15.94 -22.01 -6.40
N THR A 46 -16.25 -21.92 -7.69
CA THR A 46 -16.16 -23.07 -8.59
C THR A 46 -14.72 -23.56 -8.72
N LEU A 47 -14.52 -24.84 -9.09
CA LEU A 47 -13.17 -25.36 -9.35
C LEU A 47 -12.41 -24.53 -10.40
N ARG A 48 -13.11 -24.03 -11.43
CA ARG A 48 -12.55 -23.14 -12.45
C ARG A 48 -11.96 -21.88 -11.81
N GLN A 49 -12.74 -21.18 -11.00
CA GLN A 49 -12.31 -19.94 -10.32
C GLN A 49 -11.20 -20.18 -9.30
N LYS A 50 -11.27 -21.28 -8.54
CA LYS A 50 -10.18 -21.70 -7.64
C LYS A 50 -8.88 -21.95 -8.41
N THR A 51 -8.97 -22.59 -9.57
CA THR A 51 -7.82 -22.84 -10.44
C THR A 51 -7.26 -21.56 -11.06
N LEU A 52 -8.14 -20.62 -11.46
CA LEU A 52 -7.74 -19.30 -11.91
C LEU A 52 -6.96 -18.54 -10.81
N ILE A 53 -7.52 -18.48 -9.59
CA ILE A 53 -6.86 -17.85 -8.43
C ILE A 53 -5.51 -18.50 -8.16
N TYR A 54 -5.42 -19.84 -8.21
CA TYR A 54 -4.16 -20.55 -8.01
C TYR A 54 -3.07 -20.10 -8.98
N TYR A 55 -3.33 -20.11 -10.30
CA TYR A 55 -2.32 -19.74 -11.29
C TYR A 55 -1.98 -18.24 -11.26
N LEU A 56 -2.98 -17.37 -11.04
CA LEU A 56 -2.70 -15.95 -10.83
C LEU A 56 -1.86 -15.72 -9.56
N SER A 57 -2.10 -16.52 -8.51
CA SER A 57 -1.33 -16.41 -7.27
C SER A 57 0.10 -16.89 -7.45
N GLU A 58 0.30 -17.97 -8.21
CA GLU A 58 1.64 -18.40 -8.62
C GLU A 58 2.34 -17.29 -9.40
N ALA A 59 1.67 -16.62 -10.35
CA ALA A 59 2.23 -15.48 -11.08
C ALA A 59 2.62 -14.32 -10.14
N ALA A 60 1.82 -14.04 -9.11
CA ALA A 60 2.09 -12.98 -8.12
C ALA A 60 3.35 -13.26 -7.28
N LEU A 61 3.62 -14.52 -6.96
CA LEU A 61 4.77 -14.88 -6.12
C LEU A 61 6.11 -14.84 -6.88
N GLN A 62 6.10 -15.05 -8.20
CA GLN A 62 7.32 -15.05 -9.04
C GLN A 62 8.01 -13.69 -9.15
N GLY A 63 7.30 -12.59 -8.86
CA GLY A 63 7.84 -11.23 -8.93
C GLY A 63 8.51 -10.73 -7.65
N ARG A 64 8.55 -11.52 -6.58
CA ARG A 64 9.15 -11.11 -5.29
C ARG A 64 10.58 -10.58 -5.44
N ASP A 65 11.43 -11.27 -6.20
CA ASP A 65 12.83 -10.88 -6.35
C ASP A 65 13.01 -9.58 -7.14
N ILE A 66 12.07 -9.24 -8.03
CA ILE A 66 12.07 -7.98 -8.78
C ILE A 66 12.07 -6.80 -7.81
N LEU A 67 11.16 -6.81 -6.83
CA LEU A 67 11.06 -5.74 -5.84
C LEU A 67 12.32 -5.64 -4.97
N PHE A 68 12.89 -6.77 -4.54
CA PHE A 68 14.14 -6.76 -3.77
C PHE A 68 15.24 -6.02 -4.53
N ASP A 69 15.41 -6.34 -5.80
CA ASP A 69 16.44 -5.71 -6.65
C ASP A 69 16.11 -4.24 -6.96
N GLN A 70 14.84 -3.90 -7.20
CA GLN A 70 14.37 -2.51 -7.36
C GLN A 70 14.65 -1.66 -6.11
N ASN A 71 14.45 -2.21 -4.91
CA ASN A 71 14.72 -1.52 -3.64
C ASN A 71 16.21 -1.35 -3.35
N GLY A 72 17.11 -1.97 -4.13
CA GLY A 72 18.55 -1.83 -3.94
C GLY A 72 19.36 -2.97 -4.56
N ARG A 73 20.40 -2.62 -5.32
CA ARG A 73 21.27 -3.54 -6.07
C ARG A 73 21.99 -4.62 -5.24
N TYR A 74 22.07 -4.45 -3.92
CA TYR A 74 22.73 -5.42 -3.02
C TYR A 74 21.72 -6.29 -2.26
N ASN A 75 20.43 -6.00 -2.34
CA ASN A 75 19.42 -6.62 -1.47
C ASN A 75 19.31 -8.13 -1.67
N LEU A 76 19.36 -8.63 -2.91
CA LEU A 76 19.31 -10.08 -3.17
C LEU A 76 20.52 -10.80 -2.56
N ARG A 77 21.74 -10.24 -2.71
CA ARG A 77 22.96 -10.79 -2.09
C ARG A 77 22.90 -10.76 -0.57
N ILE A 78 22.52 -9.62 0.00
CA ILE A 78 22.40 -9.48 1.46
C ILE A 78 21.37 -10.47 2.01
N ARG A 79 20.20 -10.57 1.38
CA ARG A 79 19.16 -11.56 1.73
C ARG A 79 19.73 -12.97 1.68
N ARG A 80 20.37 -13.37 0.57
CA ARG A 80 20.94 -14.71 0.39
C ARG A 80 22.02 -15.05 1.43
N MET A 81 22.89 -14.10 1.76
CA MET A 81 23.90 -14.25 2.82
C MET A 81 23.25 -14.52 4.18
N LEU A 82 22.27 -13.70 4.56
CA LEU A 82 21.56 -13.81 5.83
C LEU A 82 20.74 -15.10 5.92
N GLU A 83 20.01 -15.46 4.86
CA GLU A 83 19.23 -16.69 4.76
C GLU A 83 20.12 -17.93 4.89
N THR A 84 21.25 -17.95 4.18
CA THR A 84 22.20 -19.08 4.23
C THR A 84 22.75 -19.25 5.64
N VAL A 85 23.15 -18.17 6.31
CA VAL A 85 23.58 -18.23 7.72
C VAL A 85 22.42 -18.68 8.60
N PHE A 86 21.21 -18.13 8.42
CA PHE A 86 20.06 -18.50 9.22
C PHE A 86 19.68 -19.99 9.11
N THR A 87 19.75 -20.59 7.92
CA THR A 87 19.39 -22.00 7.71
C THR A 87 20.52 -22.95 8.10
N ASP A 88 21.78 -22.60 7.82
CA ASP A 88 22.88 -23.57 7.85
C ASP A 88 23.82 -23.42 9.04
N TYR A 89 23.82 -22.27 9.72
CA TYR A 89 24.73 -22.01 10.86
C TYR A 89 24.60 -23.08 11.95
N LYS A 90 25.75 -23.68 12.31
CA LYS A 90 25.86 -24.76 13.31
C LYS A 90 26.32 -24.28 14.69
N GLY A 91 26.72 -23.02 14.81
CA GLY A 91 27.09 -22.43 16.09
C GLY A 91 25.89 -22.18 17.01
N ASN A 92 26.10 -21.39 18.06
CA ASN A 92 25.08 -21.14 19.07
C ASN A 92 23.97 -20.20 18.56
N ARG A 93 22.83 -20.79 18.17
CA ARG A 93 21.62 -20.06 17.73
C ARG A 93 20.89 -19.29 18.84
N LYS A 94 21.33 -19.42 20.09
CA LYS A 94 20.84 -18.64 21.24
C LYS A 94 21.78 -17.47 21.59
N SER A 95 22.88 -17.30 20.85
CA SER A 95 23.78 -16.16 21.04
C SER A 95 23.07 -14.85 20.69
N LYS A 96 23.50 -13.74 21.33
CA LYS A 96 22.94 -12.41 21.05
C LYS A 96 23.08 -12.03 19.58
N ASP A 97 24.24 -12.31 18.98
CA ASP A 97 24.48 -12.01 17.57
C ASP A 97 23.56 -12.81 16.62
N PHE A 98 23.36 -14.12 16.86
CA PHE A 98 22.48 -14.90 15.99
C PHE A 98 21.01 -14.46 16.11
N LEU A 99 20.55 -14.15 17.32
CA LEU A 99 19.19 -13.63 17.53
C LEU A 99 19.02 -12.24 16.87
N ALA A 100 20.03 -11.38 16.94
CA ALA A 100 20.04 -10.09 16.25
C ALA A 100 20.09 -10.23 14.73
N LEU A 101 20.81 -11.22 14.19
CA LEU A 101 20.80 -11.56 12.77
C LEU A 101 19.41 -12.02 12.32
N HIS A 102 18.74 -12.84 13.12
CA HIS A 102 17.39 -13.30 12.81
C HIS A 102 16.38 -12.15 12.79
N ASP A 103 16.43 -11.24 13.78
CA ASP A 103 15.59 -10.04 13.80
C ASP A 103 15.86 -9.13 12.59
N TYR A 104 17.13 -8.92 12.23
CA TYR A 104 17.51 -8.16 11.04
C TYR A 104 17.00 -8.82 9.74
N LEU A 105 17.14 -10.15 9.60
CA LEU A 105 16.64 -10.90 8.45
C LEU A 105 15.11 -10.79 8.33
N LYS A 106 14.37 -10.86 9.44
CA LYS A 106 12.92 -10.65 9.44
C LYS A 106 12.54 -9.27 8.93
N ARG A 107 13.26 -8.22 9.32
CA ARG A 107 13.04 -6.87 8.80
C ARG A 107 13.38 -6.75 7.31
N VAL A 108 14.42 -7.45 6.85
CA VAL A 108 14.79 -7.54 5.42
C VAL A 108 13.71 -8.23 4.60
N TRP A 109 13.15 -9.33 5.10
CA TRP A 109 12.00 -9.98 4.48
C TRP A 109 10.76 -9.10 4.47
N PHE A 110 10.52 -8.37 5.56
CA PHE A 110 9.33 -7.52 5.68
C PHE A 110 9.38 -6.31 4.75
N SER A 111 10.56 -5.75 4.54
CA SER A 111 10.71 -4.49 3.81
C SER A 111 11.22 -4.68 2.39
N SER A 112 11.32 -5.94 1.93
CA SER A 112 11.88 -6.31 0.63
C SER A 112 13.23 -5.62 0.35
N GLY A 113 14.10 -5.54 1.36
CA GLY A 113 15.35 -4.79 1.31
C GLY A 113 15.90 -4.41 2.68
N ILE A 114 17.05 -3.72 2.72
CA ILE A 114 17.75 -3.34 3.98
C ILE A 114 17.29 -2.00 4.59
N HIS A 115 16.19 -1.45 4.08
CA HIS A 115 15.65 -0.17 4.51
C HIS A 115 14.26 -0.36 5.09
N HIS A 116 13.87 0.54 5.98
CA HIS A 116 12.54 0.51 6.58
C HIS A 116 11.47 0.75 5.53
N HIS A 117 10.52 -0.19 5.39
CA HIS A 117 9.42 -0.14 4.41
C HIS A 117 8.66 1.19 4.39
N TYR A 118 8.48 1.80 5.57
CA TYR A 118 7.76 3.07 5.73
C TYR A 118 8.66 4.32 5.74
N GLY A 119 9.60 4.44 6.69
CA GLY A 119 10.47 5.62 6.83
C GLY A 119 11.65 5.70 5.86
N ASN A 120 11.89 4.66 5.05
CA ASN A 120 12.98 4.54 4.08
C ASN A 120 14.40 4.54 4.65
N GLU A 121 14.62 4.70 5.96
CA GLU A 121 15.94 4.67 6.56
C GLU A 121 16.57 3.28 6.57
N LYS A 122 17.89 3.19 6.40
CA LYS A 122 18.61 1.93 6.44
C LYS A 122 18.62 1.32 7.84
N PHE A 123 18.42 0.02 7.92
CA PHE A 123 18.54 -0.73 9.16
C PHE A 123 19.98 -0.74 9.68
N GLN A 124 20.13 -0.66 11.00
CA GLN A 124 21.41 -0.87 11.67
C GLN A 124 21.47 -2.30 12.22
N PRO A 125 22.43 -3.13 11.78
CA PRO A 125 22.64 -4.45 12.35
C PRO A 125 22.97 -4.38 13.85
N ALA A 126 22.32 -5.22 14.66
CA ALA A 126 22.60 -5.36 16.09
C ALA A 126 23.49 -6.58 16.42
N PHE A 127 24.15 -7.14 15.41
CA PHE A 127 25.16 -8.19 15.50
C PHE A 127 26.51 -7.67 15.00
N SER A 128 27.61 -8.27 15.44
CA SER A 128 28.96 -7.81 15.03
C SER A 128 29.34 -8.25 13.61
N GLN A 129 30.16 -7.44 12.93
CA GLN A 129 30.77 -7.81 11.66
C GLN A 129 31.61 -9.08 11.79
N ASP A 130 32.38 -9.21 12.87
CA ASP A 130 33.22 -10.38 13.15
C ASP A 130 32.40 -11.66 13.26
N PHE A 131 31.29 -11.62 13.99
CA PHE A 131 30.34 -12.74 14.05
C PHE A 131 29.86 -13.11 12.65
N PHE A 132 29.38 -12.14 11.87
CA PHE A 132 28.76 -12.43 10.59
C PHE A 132 29.78 -12.98 9.58
N ARG A 133 30.99 -12.41 9.54
CA ARG A 133 32.09 -12.92 8.71
C ARG A 133 32.44 -14.35 9.08
N LYS A 134 32.58 -14.64 10.37
CA LYS A 134 32.85 -16.01 10.85
C LYS A 134 31.72 -16.97 10.47
N ALA A 135 30.47 -16.58 10.67
CA ALA A 135 29.31 -17.39 10.31
C ALA A 135 29.25 -17.70 8.81
N LEU A 136 29.63 -16.75 7.95
CA LEU A 136 29.72 -16.94 6.50
C LEU A 136 30.82 -17.93 6.09
N HIS A 137 31.93 -18.00 6.83
CA HIS A 137 32.98 -19.02 6.63
C HIS A 137 32.58 -20.42 7.14
N GLU A 138 31.56 -20.51 8.01
CA GLU A 138 31.06 -21.78 8.56
C GLU A 138 29.95 -22.43 7.71
N VAL A 139 29.42 -21.73 6.70
CA VAL A 139 28.42 -22.26 5.77
C VAL A 139 29.03 -22.64 4.42
N ALA A 140 28.33 -23.46 3.64
CA ALA A 140 28.81 -23.90 2.34
C ALA A 140 28.92 -22.70 1.37
N ALA A 141 30.14 -22.42 0.88
CA ALA A 141 30.40 -21.33 -0.06
C ALA A 141 29.55 -21.41 -1.34
N SER A 142 29.16 -22.62 -1.78
CA SER A 142 28.27 -22.83 -2.93
C SER A 142 26.84 -22.34 -2.74
N LYS A 143 26.43 -22.04 -1.49
CA LYS A 143 25.12 -21.45 -1.18
C LYS A 143 25.16 -19.93 -1.06
N LEU A 144 26.35 -19.35 -0.96
CA LEU A 144 26.56 -17.91 -0.85
C LEU A 144 26.50 -17.23 -2.23
N PRO A 145 26.10 -15.94 -2.29
CA PRO A 145 25.95 -15.20 -3.54
C PRO A 145 27.30 -14.66 -4.04
N LEU A 146 28.22 -15.58 -4.33
CA LEU A 146 29.57 -15.29 -4.80
C LEU A 146 29.56 -15.07 -6.32
N ARG A 147 30.24 -14.01 -6.78
CA ARG A 147 30.60 -13.90 -8.20
C ARG A 147 31.61 -14.98 -8.58
N GLN A 148 31.74 -15.25 -9.87
CA GLN A 148 32.76 -16.18 -10.37
C GLN A 148 34.16 -15.76 -9.90
N GLY A 149 34.84 -16.64 -9.15
CA GLY A 149 36.17 -16.37 -8.58
C GLY A 149 36.18 -15.50 -7.32
N GLN A 150 35.03 -15.06 -6.81
CA GLN A 150 34.96 -14.27 -5.58
C GLN A 150 35.09 -15.16 -4.34
N THR A 151 35.96 -14.77 -3.40
CA THR A 151 36.10 -15.42 -2.10
C THR A 151 35.04 -14.92 -1.10
N VAL A 152 34.81 -15.66 -0.02
CA VAL A 152 33.90 -15.23 1.07
C VAL A 152 34.35 -13.90 1.68
N ASP A 153 35.67 -13.70 1.86
CA ASP A 153 36.18 -12.43 2.38
C ASP A 153 35.96 -11.26 1.41
N ALA A 154 36.18 -11.47 0.11
CA ALA A 154 35.91 -10.44 -0.90
C ALA A 154 34.41 -10.11 -1.01
N LEU A 155 33.51 -11.06 -0.72
CA LEU A 155 32.08 -10.79 -0.58
C LEU A 155 31.80 -9.95 0.67
N CYS A 156 32.41 -10.28 1.80
CA CYS A 156 32.23 -9.52 3.05
C CYS A 156 32.74 -8.08 2.89
N ASP A 157 33.92 -7.88 2.30
CA ASP A 157 34.52 -6.55 2.12
C ASP A 157 33.68 -5.65 1.20
N GLU A 158 32.98 -6.25 0.23
CA GLU A 158 32.04 -5.56 -0.67
C GLU A 158 30.71 -5.20 0.04
N ILE A 159 30.14 -6.13 0.80
CA ILE A 159 28.77 -6.02 1.33
C ILE A 159 28.70 -5.38 2.71
N PHE A 160 29.72 -5.58 3.56
CA PHE A 160 29.66 -5.11 4.95
C PHE A 160 29.59 -3.59 5.05
N PRO A 161 30.30 -2.77 4.25
CA PRO A 161 30.09 -1.32 4.27
C PRO A 161 28.62 -0.94 3.99
N ILE A 162 27.97 -1.65 3.05
CA ILE A 162 26.56 -1.42 2.71
C ILE A 162 25.64 -1.73 3.90
N MET A 163 25.91 -2.77 4.67
CA MET A 163 25.08 -3.15 5.83
C MET A 163 25.38 -2.34 7.09
N PHE A 164 26.66 -2.06 7.38
CA PHE A 164 27.11 -1.61 8.70
C PHE A 164 27.54 -0.14 8.77
N ASP A 165 27.90 0.51 7.66
CA ASP A 165 28.25 1.93 7.67
C ASP A 165 26.96 2.78 7.59
N PRO A 166 26.57 3.52 8.64
CA PRO A 166 25.32 4.30 8.62
C PRO A 166 25.28 5.42 7.57
N ASN A 167 26.42 5.78 6.97
CA ASN A 167 26.52 6.87 6.00
C ASN A 167 26.37 6.42 4.55
N ILE A 168 26.44 5.11 4.28
CA ILE A 168 26.28 4.55 2.93
C ILE A 168 24.82 4.17 2.70
N MET A 169 24.22 4.54 1.56
CA MET A 169 22.84 4.17 1.21
C MET A 169 21.85 4.45 2.35
N LYS A 170 21.97 5.62 3.00
CA LYS A 170 21.24 5.98 4.22
C LYS A 170 19.71 5.86 4.07
N MET A 171 19.19 6.24 2.92
CA MET A 171 17.76 6.23 2.60
C MET A 171 17.52 5.36 1.36
N ARG A 172 16.45 4.56 1.35
CA ARG A 172 15.96 3.89 0.13
C ARG A 172 15.54 4.92 -0.90
N THR A 173 14.69 5.85 -0.47
CA THR A 173 14.15 6.95 -1.25
C THR A 173 14.30 8.21 -0.42
N ASN A 174 14.99 9.21 -0.98
CA ASN A 174 15.19 10.52 -0.36
C ASN A 174 14.25 11.56 -1.00
N GLN A 175 13.74 12.47 -0.17
CA GLN A 175 12.87 13.59 -0.60
C GLN A 175 13.34 14.95 -0.02
N ALA A 176 14.56 15.00 0.53
CA ALA A 176 15.08 16.22 1.15
C ALA A 176 15.36 17.33 0.12
N ASP A 177 14.81 18.52 0.35
CA ASP A 177 15.05 19.71 -0.48
C ASP A 177 16.56 20.05 -0.56
N GLY A 178 17.01 20.47 -1.73
CA GLY A 178 18.40 20.86 -1.99
C GLY A 178 19.41 19.72 -2.16
N GLN A 179 18.98 18.45 -2.26
CA GLN A 179 19.85 17.30 -2.52
C GLN A 179 19.58 16.70 -3.91
N ASP A 180 20.58 16.01 -4.51
CA ASP A 180 20.33 15.17 -5.70
C ASP A 180 19.63 13.89 -5.24
N LEU A 181 18.33 13.81 -5.52
CA LEU A 181 17.49 12.75 -4.98
C LEU A 181 17.81 11.37 -5.58
N ILE A 182 18.42 11.30 -6.76
CA ILE A 182 18.86 10.03 -7.36
C ILE A 182 20.10 9.53 -6.63
N LEU A 183 21.15 10.36 -6.56
CA LEU A 183 22.44 9.95 -5.98
C LEU A 183 22.38 9.67 -4.47
N THR A 184 21.39 10.25 -3.79
CA THR A 184 21.18 10.08 -2.35
C THR A 184 20.12 9.03 -2.00
N SER A 185 19.51 8.39 -2.99
CA SER A 185 18.58 7.27 -2.83
C SER A 185 19.27 5.94 -3.13
N ALA A 186 18.99 4.92 -2.32
CA ALA A 186 19.53 3.58 -2.49
C ALA A 186 18.72 2.70 -3.47
N GLY A 187 17.50 3.12 -3.83
CA GLY A 187 16.66 2.48 -4.83
C GLY A 187 17.37 2.32 -6.18
N ASN A 188 17.18 1.19 -6.83
CA ASN A 188 17.93 0.74 -8.00
C ASN A 188 17.21 1.01 -9.34
N TYR A 189 16.47 2.12 -9.39
CA TYR A 189 15.77 2.61 -10.59
C TYR A 189 16.70 3.35 -11.55
N TYR A 190 17.82 3.85 -11.03
CA TYR A 190 18.86 4.56 -11.77
C TYR A 190 20.20 3.88 -11.50
N GLY A 191 20.96 3.64 -12.57
CA GLY A 191 22.30 3.07 -12.49
C GLY A 191 23.31 4.05 -11.89
N GLU A 192 24.47 3.52 -11.48
CA GLU A 192 25.55 4.34 -10.93
C GLU A 192 25.93 5.51 -11.84
N GLY A 193 26.11 6.68 -11.24
CA GLY A 193 26.56 7.88 -11.92
C GLY A 193 25.50 8.60 -12.76
N VAL A 194 24.23 8.16 -12.75
CA VAL A 194 23.10 8.95 -13.26
C VAL A 194 22.73 10.00 -12.21
N THR A 195 22.71 11.27 -12.61
CA THR A 195 22.30 12.39 -11.73
C THR A 195 20.82 12.71 -11.91
N GLN A 196 20.21 13.39 -10.92
CA GLN A 196 18.83 13.87 -11.00
C GLN A 196 18.60 14.73 -12.24
N ALA A 197 19.46 15.73 -12.48
CA ALA A 197 19.32 16.65 -13.60
C ALA A 197 19.40 15.95 -14.96
N GLU A 198 20.29 14.96 -15.10
CA GLU A 198 20.39 14.17 -16.33
C GLU A 198 19.14 13.33 -16.58
N ALA A 199 18.56 12.72 -15.52
CA ALA A 199 17.35 11.93 -15.64
C ALA A 199 16.12 12.78 -15.97
N GLU A 200 15.94 13.90 -15.28
CA GLU A 200 14.85 14.86 -15.55
C GLU A 200 14.90 15.32 -17.02
N LEU A 201 16.07 15.75 -17.48
CA LEU A 201 16.28 16.17 -18.87
C LEU A 201 16.01 15.03 -19.87
N PHE A 202 16.48 13.81 -19.55
CA PHE A 202 16.29 12.64 -20.40
C PHE A 202 14.81 12.35 -20.66
N TYR A 203 13.98 12.41 -19.61
CA TYR A 203 12.55 12.12 -19.73
C TYR A 203 11.77 13.32 -20.29
N GLU A 204 12.12 14.56 -19.93
CA GLU A 204 11.50 15.76 -20.48
C GLU A 204 11.62 15.80 -22.02
N GLN A 205 12.81 15.48 -22.56
CA GLN A 205 13.06 15.44 -24.01
C GLN A 205 12.29 14.33 -24.76
N ARG A 206 11.72 13.36 -24.03
CA ARG A 206 11.00 12.21 -24.59
C ARG A 206 9.48 12.30 -24.42
N LYS A 207 9.00 13.27 -23.64
CA LYS A 207 7.57 13.58 -23.60
C LYS A 207 7.15 14.15 -24.95
N ALA A 208 6.23 13.47 -25.63
CA ALA A 208 5.69 13.97 -26.90
C ALA A 208 4.82 15.21 -26.64
N PRO A 209 5.18 16.39 -27.17
CA PRO A 209 4.35 17.58 -26.99
C PRO A 209 3.02 17.36 -27.73
N ASN A 210 1.91 17.52 -27.00
CA ASN A 210 0.53 17.41 -27.50
C ASN A 210 0.05 15.99 -27.88
N ASP A 211 0.64 14.92 -27.35
CA ASP A 211 0.02 13.59 -27.44
C ASP A 211 -1.26 13.57 -26.57
N PRO A 212 -2.46 13.35 -27.14
CA PRO A 212 -3.70 13.26 -26.36
C PRO A 212 -3.76 12.01 -25.46
N PHE A 213 -2.89 11.02 -25.72
CA PHE A 213 -2.83 9.75 -24.99
C PHE A 213 -1.38 9.49 -24.56
N PRO A 214 -0.76 10.32 -23.71
CA PRO A 214 0.65 10.18 -23.37
C PRO A 214 0.91 8.86 -22.62
N ILE A 215 1.98 8.14 -23.00
CA ILE A 215 2.46 6.99 -22.23
C ILE A 215 3.11 7.44 -20.91
N MET A 216 3.07 6.57 -19.90
CA MET A 216 3.79 6.76 -18.63
C MET A 216 5.30 6.55 -18.81
N THR A 217 5.99 7.56 -19.37
CA THR A 217 7.38 7.44 -19.81
C THR A 217 8.31 7.07 -18.64
N GLY A 218 9.09 5.99 -18.81
CA GLY A 218 10.04 5.51 -17.82
C GLY A 218 9.48 4.57 -16.75
N LEU A 219 8.21 4.17 -16.84
CA LEU A 219 7.53 3.36 -15.83
C LEU A 219 8.20 2.00 -15.58
N ASN A 220 8.62 1.30 -16.63
CA ASN A 220 9.09 -0.09 -16.57
C ASN A 220 10.57 -0.27 -16.97
N SER A 221 11.45 0.63 -16.55
CA SER A 221 12.86 0.57 -16.93
C SER A 221 13.81 1.02 -15.82
N ARG A 222 15.06 0.56 -15.89
CA ARG A 222 16.19 1.17 -15.16
C ARG A 222 16.93 2.11 -16.10
N LEU A 223 17.09 3.38 -15.73
CA LEU A 223 17.91 4.33 -16.50
C LEU A 223 19.39 4.17 -16.12
N VAL A 224 20.26 3.84 -17.07
CA VAL A 224 21.69 3.62 -16.81
C VAL A 224 22.56 4.46 -17.73
N LYS A 225 23.81 4.70 -17.32
CA LYS A 225 24.84 5.32 -18.15
C LYS A 225 25.72 4.22 -18.76
N LYS A 226 25.63 4.02 -20.07
CA LYS A 226 26.43 3.07 -20.83
C LYS A 226 27.27 3.82 -21.87
N ASP A 227 28.60 3.68 -21.79
CA ASP A 227 29.55 4.36 -22.69
C ASP A 227 29.33 5.88 -22.75
N GLY A 228 29.03 6.49 -21.59
CA GLY A 228 28.76 7.93 -21.44
C GLY A 228 27.37 8.38 -21.93
N ARG A 229 26.50 7.47 -22.37
CA ARG A 229 25.14 7.78 -22.84
C ARG A 229 24.09 7.18 -21.92
N LEU A 230 23.02 7.92 -21.67
CA LEU A 230 21.86 7.40 -20.96
C LEU A 230 21.05 6.46 -21.84
N THR A 231 20.72 5.28 -21.30
CA THR A 231 19.86 4.29 -21.95
C THR A 231 18.96 3.62 -20.92
N GLU A 232 17.78 3.21 -21.35
CA GLU A 232 16.85 2.44 -20.53
C GLU A 232 17.10 0.94 -20.68
N LEU A 233 17.22 0.24 -19.56
CA LEU A 233 17.14 -1.21 -19.47
C LEU A 233 15.70 -1.59 -19.14
N VAL A 234 14.91 -1.84 -20.19
CA VAL A 234 13.48 -2.16 -20.07
C VAL A 234 13.29 -3.51 -19.38
N TRP A 235 12.35 -3.55 -18.43
CA TRP A 235 11.97 -4.75 -17.69
C TRP A 235 10.98 -5.59 -18.51
N ARG A 236 11.47 -6.69 -19.10
CA ARG A 236 10.70 -7.56 -20.01
C ARG A 236 11.32 -8.96 -20.12
N GLU A 237 10.61 -9.90 -20.74
CA GLU A 237 11.00 -11.32 -20.87
C GLU A 237 12.45 -11.53 -21.38
N HIS A 238 12.90 -10.73 -22.34
CA HIS A 238 14.26 -10.77 -22.88
C HIS A 238 15.08 -9.51 -22.55
N GLY A 239 14.81 -8.91 -21.39
CA GLY A 239 15.50 -7.72 -20.87
C GLY A 239 15.92 -7.89 -19.42
N LEU A 240 16.03 -6.78 -18.70
CA LEU A 240 16.28 -6.80 -17.26
C LEU A 240 15.09 -7.48 -16.55
N TYR A 241 15.37 -8.31 -15.54
CA TYR A 241 14.39 -9.17 -14.85
C TYR A 241 13.72 -10.27 -15.69
N GLY A 242 14.22 -10.55 -16.90
CA GLY A 242 13.61 -11.51 -17.82
C GLY A 242 13.34 -12.89 -17.22
N SER A 243 14.22 -13.42 -16.37
CA SER A 243 14.05 -14.74 -15.75
C SER A 243 12.82 -14.84 -14.82
N ALA A 244 12.52 -13.77 -14.07
CA ALA A 244 11.31 -13.68 -13.26
C ALA A 244 10.07 -13.47 -14.17
N ILE A 245 10.18 -12.56 -15.14
CA ILE A 245 9.08 -12.22 -16.04
C ILE A 245 8.63 -13.43 -16.89
N THR A 246 9.56 -14.28 -17.35
CA THR A 246 9.21 -15.54 -18.03
C THR A 246 8.35 -16.45 -17.14
N LYS A 247 8.63 -16.52 -15.83
CA LYS A 247 7.84 -17.32 -14.88
C LYS A 247 6.47 -16.70 -14.60
N ILE A 248 6.39 -15.37 -14.57
CA ILE A 248 5.11 -14.64 -14.50
C ILE A 248 4.27 -14.97 -15.74
N ILE A 249 4.83 -14.79 -16.94
CA ILE A 249 4.17 -15.10 -18.22
C ILE A 249 3.68 -16.55 -18.26
N TYR A 250 4.50 -17.52 -17.83
CA TYR A 250 4.10 -18.92 -17.80
C TYR A 250 2.83 -19.14 -16.97
N ASN A 251 2.78 -18.58 -15.76
CA ASN A 251 1.62 -18.76 -14.88
C ASN A 251 0.39 -17.99 -15.38
N LEU A 252 0.57 -16.80 -15.96
CA LEU A 252 -0.50 -16.07 -16.65
C LEU A 252 -1.07 -16.92 -17.80
N GLN A 253 -0.21 -17.59 -18.59
CA GLN A 253 -0.67 -18.50 -19.64
C GLN A 253 -1.47 -19.70 -19.11
N GLN A 254 -1.07 -20.25 -17.95
CA GLN A 254 -1.82 -21.33 -17.29
C GLN A 254 -3.17 -20.85 -16.73
N ALA A 255 -3.29 -19.58 -16.34
CA ALA A 255 -4.53 -18.98 -15.87
C ALA A 255 -5.57 -18.79 -17.00
N ARG A 256 -5.12 -18.52 -18.24
CA ARG A 256 -6.00 -18.17 -19.39
C ARG A 256 -7.22 -19.08 -19.58
N PRO A 257 -7.13 -20.43 -19.56
CA PRO A 257 -8.28 -21.30 -19.83
C PRO A 257 -9.37 -21.25 -18.75
N TYR A 258 -9.07 -20.65 -17.60
CA TYR A 258 -9.94 -20.59 -16.44
C TYR A 258 -10.58 -19.22 -16.23
N CYS A 259 -10.38 -18.28 -17.17
CA CYS A 259 -10.97 -16.95 -17.09
C CYS A 259 -12.50 -17.03 -16.99
N ASP A 260 -13.09 -16.09 -16.23
CA ASP A 260 -14.53 -15.98 -16.08
C ASP A 260 -15.20 -15.55 -17.39
N THR A 261 -14.55 -14.67 -18.16
CA THR A 261 -15.04 -14.13 -19.43
C THR A 261 -13.96 -14.04 -20.51
N PRO A 262 -14.33 -13.95 -21.81
CA PRO A 262 -13.39 -13.64 -22.88
C PRO A 262 -12.70 -12.28 -22.70
N ALA A 263 -13.36 -11.30 -22.06
CA ALA A 263 -12.77 -10.00 -21.77
C ALA A 263 -11.60 -10.14 -20.78
N GLN A 264 -11.76 -10.92 -19.71
CA GLN A 264 -10.66 -11.24 -18.79
C GLN A 264 -9.52 -11.99 -19.47
N GLN A 265 -9.83 -12.90 -20.40
CA GLN A 265 -8.78 -13.56 -21.18
C GLN A 265 -7.99 -12.55 -22.03
N ALA A 266 -8.66 -11.59 -22.66
CA ALA A 266 -8.00 -10.52 -23.43
C ALA A 266 -7.11 -9.63 -22.55
N VAL A 267 -7.52 -9.37 -21.30
CA VAL A 267 -6.68 -8.68 -20.29
C VAL A 267 -5.40 -9.45 -20.03
N ILE A 268 -5.49 -10.76 -19.75
CA ILE A 268 -4.30 -11.61 -19.53
C ILE A 268 -3.41 -11.63 -20.78
N ASP A 269 -4.00 -11.76 -21.96
CA ASP A 269 -3.26 -11.82 -23.23
C ASP A 269 -2.47 -10.54 -23.49
N LYS A 270 -3.08 -9.38 -23.23
CA LYS A 270 -2.44 -8.07 -23.40
C LYS A 270 -1.37 -7.82 -22.33
N LEU A 271 -1.57 -8.29 -21.09
CA LEU A 271 -0.54 -8.25 -20.06
C LEU A 271 0.68 -9.11 -20.40
N ILE A 272 0.46 -10.32 -20.96
CA ILE A 272 1.54 -11.17 -21.45
C ILE A 272 2.30 -10.46 -22.58
N GLU A 273 1.59 -9.80 -23.50
CA GLU A 273 2.21 -9.02 -24.58
C GLU A 273 3.10 -7.90 -24.02
N PHE A 274 2.60 -7.13 -23.04
CA PHE A 274 3.37 -6.11 -22.35
C PHE A 274 4.65 -6.67 -21.73
N TYR A 275 4.56 -7.78 -20.99
CA TYR A 275 5.73 -8.40 -20.38
C TYR A 275 6.75 -8.91 -21.39
N ARG A 276 6.32 -9.30 -22.59
CA ARG A 276 7.20 -9.72 -23.69
C ARG A 276 7.93 -8.55 -24.34
N THR A 277 7.19 -7.49 -24.65
CA THR A 277 7.69 -6.37 -25.45
C THR A 277 8.34 -5.29 -24.60
N GLY A 278 7.80 -5.07 -23.40
CA GLY A 278 8.08 -3.93 -22.53
C GLY A 278 7.47 -2.61 -23.04
N ASP A 279 6.53 -2.65 -23.99
CA ASP A 279 5.95 -1.46 -24.63
C ASP A 279 4.89 -0.81 -23.74
N LEU A 280 5.11 0.46 -23.37
CA LEU A 280 4.20 1.22 -22.52
C LEU A 280 2.87 1.56 -23.21
N ARG A 281 2.80 1.58 -24.55
CA ARG A 281 1.52 1.69 -25.25
C ARG A 281 0.70 0.42 -25.08
N THR A 282 1.34 -0.75 -25.15
CA THR A 282 0.70 -2.04 -24.83
C THR A 282 0.21 -2.08 -23.38
N PHE A 283 0.92 -1.42 -22.45
CA PHE A 283 0.46 -1.29 -21.06
C PHE A 283 -0.79 -0.41 -20.92
N ASP A 284 -0.90 0.69 -21.67
CA ASP A 284 -2.13 1.49 -21.73
C ASP A 284 -3.31 0.69 -22.32
N GLU A 285 -3.06 -0.11 -23.36
CA GLU A 285 -4.06 -1.01 -23.96
C GLU A 285 -4.53 -2.07 -22.95
N TYR A 286 -3.58 -2.69 -22.22
CA TYR A 286 -3.87 -3.60 -21.12
C TYR A 286 -4.76 -2.92 -20.08
N SER A 287 -4.38 -1.71 -19.66
CA SER A 287 -5.11 -0.92 -18.65
C SER A 287 -6.54 -0.62 -19.12
N THR A 288 -6.71 -0.27 -20.39
CA THR A 288 -8.03 -0.01 -20.99
C THR A 288 -8.91 -1.27 -20.99
N LEU A 289 -8.36 -2.41 -21.42
CA LEU A 289 -9.07 -3.69 -21.38
C LEU A 289 -9.43 -4.07 -19.95
N TRP A 290 -8.50 -3.87 -19.01
CA TRP A 290 -8.69 -4.19 -17.60
C TRP A 290 -9.81 -3.35 -16.99
N VAL A 291 -9.86 -2.04 -17.26
CA VAL A 291 -10.96 -1.17 -16.79
C VAL A 291 -12.31 -1.64 -17.30
N HIS A 292 -12.41 -2.07 -18.56
CA HIS A 292 -13.66 -2.55 -19.15
C HIS A 292 -14.10 -3.95 -18.67
N ALA A 293 -13.18 -4.76 -18.15
CA ALA A 293 -13.47 -6.09 -17.62
C ALA A 293 -14.13 -6.02 -16.23
N THR A 294 -15.42 -5.68 -16.16
CA THR A 294 -16.16 -5.43 -14.91
C THR A 294 -17.06 -6.59 -14.45
N GLU A 295 -17.36 -7.53 -15.36
CA GLU A 295 -18.27 -8.66 -15.12
C GLU A 295 -17.62 -9.79 -14.32
N ASP A 296 -16.29 -9.85 -14.30
CA ASP A 296 -15.54 -10.95 -13.67
C ASP A 296 -15.71 -10.98 -12.15
N LEU A 297 -15.74 -12.19 -11.59
CA LEU A 297 -15.75 -12.39 -10.15
C LEU A 297 -14.33 -12.30 -9.60
N VAL A 298 -13.39 -13.00 -10.23
CA VAL A 298 -11.95 -12.93 -9.92
C VAL A 298 -11.34 -11.74 -10.66
N ASP A 299 -10.46 -10.99 -10.01
CA ASP A 299 -9.68 -9.92 -10.64
C ASP A 299 -8.25 -9.92 -10.08
N PHE A 300 -7.34 -9.22 -10.74
CA PHE A 300 -5.95 -9.17 -10.30
C PHE A 300 -5.23 -7.91 -10.80
N VAL A 301 -4.19 -7.53 -10.07
CA VAL A 301 -3.11 -6.63 -10.50
C VAL A 301 -1.83 -7.44 -10.52
N ASN A 302 -1.01 -7.28 -11.56
CA ASN A 302 0.30 -7.91 -11.67
C ASN A 302 1.15 -7.10 -12.65
N GLY A 303 2.02 -6.23 -12.14
CA GLY A 303 2.72 -5.27 -12.99
C GLY A 303 3.59 -4.29 -12.23
N PHE A 304 4.19 -3.37 -12.98
CA PHE A 304 4.86 -2.19 -12.43
C PHE A 304 3.82 -1.09 -12.29
N THR A 305 3.34 -0.84 -11.07
CA THR A 305 2.13 -0.04 -10.84
C THR A 305 2.42 1.32 -10.21
N GLU A 306 2.97 1.33 -9.00
CA GLU A 306 3.08 2.54 -8.17
C GLU A 306 4.49 3.11 -8.16
N THR A 307 4.63 4.44 -8.24
CA THR A 307 5.94 5.11 -8.40
C THR A 307 6.54 5.65 -7.10
N TYR A 308 5.98 5.29 -5.94
CA TYR A 308 6.43 5.80 -4.63
C TYR A 308 7.88 5.45 -4.27
N GLY A 309 8.39 4.33 -4.79
CA GLY A 309 9.78 3.91 -4.56
C GLY A 309 10.80 4.79 -5.29
N ASP A 310 10.40 5.45 -6.39
CA ASP A 310 11.26 6.33 -7.17
C ASP A 310 11.27 7.75 -6.60
N PRO A 311 12.43 8.33 -6.24
CA PRO A 311 12.51 9.71 -5.78
C PRO A 311 11.97 10.76 -6.77
N LEU A 312 11.91 10.43 -8.08
CA LEU A 312 11.33 11.30 -9.11
C LEU A 312 9.88 10.94 -9.49
N GLY A 313 9.33 9.85 -8.94
CA GLY A 313 7.96 9.41 -9.22
C GLY A 313 7.71 8.92 -10.66
N LEU A 314 8.73 8.47 -11.39
CA LEU A 314 8.63 8.00 -12.78
C LEU A 314 8.61 6.46 -12.89
N LYS A 315 9.42 5.76 -12.12
CA LYS A 315 9.59 4.29 -12.20
C LYS A 315 8.68 3.63 -11.18
N ALA A 316 8.00 2.57 -11.60
CA ALA A 316 7.11 1.86 -10.72
C ALA A 316 7.74 0.64 -10.06
N SER A 317 7.46 0.44 -8.78
CA SER A 317 7.70 -0.82 -8.10
C SER A 317 6.83 -1.93 -8.70
N TRP A 318 7.34 -3.16 -8.69
CA TRP A 318 6.56 -4.32 -9.08
C TRP A 318 5.66 -4.78 -7.93
N GLU A 319 4.38 -4.97 -8.21
CA GLU A 319 3.39 -5.45 -7.26
C GLU A 319 2.37 -6.40 -7.88
N ALA A 320 1.71 -7.17 -7.02
CA ALA A 320 0.62 -8.01 -7.41
C ALA A 320 -0.39 -8.22 -6.28
N ILE A 321 -1.66 -8.32 -6.67
CA ILE A 321 -2.74 -8.79 -5.80
C ILE A 321 -3.70 -9.64 -6.64
N VAL A 322 -4.06 -10.82 -6.13
CA VAL A 322 -5.15 -11.60 -6.69
C VAL A 322 -6.32 -11.50 -5.73
N ASN A 323 -7.51 -11.26 -6.28
CA ASN A 323 -8.69 -11.04 -5.47
C ASN A 323 -9.95 -11.55 -6.16
N PHE A 324 -11.05 -11.57 -5.41
CA PHE A 324 -12.38 -11.75 -5.98
C PHE A 324 -13.39 -10.83 -5.31
N LYS A 325 -14.45 -10.48 -6.04
CA LYS A 325 -15.47 -9.54 -5.59
C LYS A 325 -16.25 -10.09 -4.39
N ASN A 326 -16.30 -9.32 -3.31
CA ASN A 326 -17.22 -9.56 -2.21
C ASN A 326 -18.60 -9.00 -2.58
N ILE A 327 -19.50 -9.87 -3.03
CA ILE A 327 -20.83 -9.49 -3.55
C ILE A 327 -21.68 -8.75 -2.50
N ALA A 328 -21.61 -9.14 -1.23
CA ALA A 328 -22.40 -8.52 -0.18
C ALA A 328 -21.90 -7.10 0.12
N ALA A 329 -20.59 -6.93 0.34
CA ALA A 329 -19.99 -5.65 0.66
C ALA A 329 -19.99 -4.69 -0.54
N THR A 330 -19.83 -5.18 -1.76
CA THR A 330 -19.87 -4.37 -3.00
C THR A 330 -21.19 -3.60 -3.17
N LYS A 331 -22.30 -4.05 -2.58
CA LYS A 331 -23.57 -3.31 -2.64
C LYS A 331 -23.45 -1.89 -2.07
N ARG A 332 -22.57 -1.65 -1.11
CA ARG A 332 -22.38 -0.33 -0.49
C ARG A 332 -21.64 0.62 -1.43
N THR A 333 -20.56 0.14 -2.07
CA THR A 333 -19.77 0.93 -3.02
C THR A 333 -20.55 1.20 -4.32
N GLU A 334 -21.38 0.27 -4.78
CA GLU A 334 -22.28 0.52 -5.91
C GLU A 334 -23.27 1.65 -5.66
N LYS A 335 -23.80 1.79 -4.43
CA LYS A 335 -24.67 2.93 -4.08
C LYS A 335 -23.91 4.25 -4.16
N LEU A 336 -22.66 4.29 -3.71
CA LEU A 336 -21.79 5.47 -3.81
C LEU A 336 -21.54 5.84 -5.28
N SER A 337 -21.09 4.88 -6.10
CA SER A 337 -20.82 5.11 -7.52
C SER A 337 -22.06 5.56 -8.31
N LYS A 338 -23.24 5.00 -8.02
CA LYS A 338 -24.51 5.44 -8.65
C LYS A 338 -24.88 6.89 -8.31
N ASN A 339 -24.37 7.42 -7.21
CA ASN A 339 -24.60 8.80 -6.77
C ASN A 339 -23.37 9.69 -6.99
N ALA A 340 -22.35 9.24 -7.73
CA ALA A 340 -21.10 9.99 -7.92
C ALA A 340 -21.33 11.44 -8.41
N GLN A 341 -22.26 11.64 -9.35
CA GLN A 341 -22.61 12.98 -9.83
C GLN A 341 -23.22 13.86 -8.72
N TRP A 342 -24.05 13.29 -7.85
CA TRP A 342 -24.62 14.04 -6.73
C TRP A 342 -23.51 14.56 -5.82
N PHE A 343 -22.52 13.72 -5.50
CA PHE A 343 -21.37 14.13 -4.69
C PHE A 343 -20.47 15.16 -5.42
N GLU A 344 -20.35 15.11 -6.74
CA GLU A 344 -19.60 16.15 -7.47
C GLU A 344 -20.35 17.50 -7.43
N ASP A 345 -21.66 17.48 -7.70
CA ASP A 345 -22.50 18.67 -7.76
C ASP A 345 -22.57 19.40 -6.41
N HIS A 346 -22.69 18.63 -5.31
CA HIS A 346 -22.82 19.15 -3.95
C HIS A 346 -21.47 19.39 -3.25
N SER A 347 -20.35 19.20 -3.97
CA SER A 347 -19.01 19.40 -3.42
C SER A 347 -18.81 20.86 -2.99
N PRO A 348 -18.12 21.14 -1.86
CA PRO A 348 -17.89 22.50 -1.39
C PRO A 348 -16.83 23.27 -2.22
N VAL A 349 -16.22 22.60 -3.20
CA VAL A 349 -15.21 23.20 -4.09
C VAL A 349 -15.82 24.20 -5.07
N ASP A 350 -14.99 25.11 -5.59
CA ASP A 350 -15.38 26.08 -6.61
C ASP A 350 -15.97 25.36 -7.85
N PRO A 351 -17.12 25.81 -8.40
CA PRO A 351 -17.75 25.20 -9.57
C PRO A 351 -16.82 25.03 -10.79
N ARG A 352 -15.82 25.90 -10.96
CA ARG A 352 -14.82 25.81 -12.05
C ARG A 352 -14.02 24.51 -11.99
N PHE A 353 -13.84 23.94 -10.80
CA PHE A 353 -13.08 22.72 -10.59
C PHE A 353 -13.96 21.46 -10.57
N LYS A 354 -15.28 21.58 -10.72
CA LYS A 354 -16.20 20.43 -10.76
C LYS A 354 -16.25 19.81 -12.16
N LYS A 355 -16.38 18.50 -12.22
CA LYS A 355 -16.71 17.77 -13.44
C LYS A 355 -18.19 17.96 -13.77
N GLU A 356 -18.48 18.40 -14.99
CA GLU A 356 -19.87 18.51 -15.48
C GLU A 356 -20.56 17.14 -15.58
N LYS A 357 -19.77 16.09 -15.89
CA LYS A 357 -20.21 14.70 -15.94
C LYS A 357 -19.13 13.82 -15.37
N VAL A 358 -19.40 13.18 -14.24
CA VAL A 358 -18.57 12.11 -13.70
C VAL A 358 -18.76 10.86 -14.56
N LYS A 359 -17.65 10.28 -15.03
CA LYS A 359 -17.65 9.07 -15.88
C LYS A 359 -16.92 7.92 -15.18
N GLY A 360 -17.47 6.71 -15.35
CA GLY A 360 -16.65 5.49 -15.44
C GLY A 360 -15.90 5.04 -14.19
N ILE A 361 -16.46 5.18 -12.98
CA ILE A 361 -15.84 4.61 -11.77
C ILE A 361 -16.53 3.30 -11.40
N THR A 362 -15.81 2.19 -11.57
CA THR A 362 -16.27 0.88 -11.08
C THR A 362 -15.72 0.68 -9.68
N ALA A 363 -16.59 0.84 -8.68
CA ALA A 363 -16.24 0.59 -7.30
C ALA A 363 -16.68 -0.81 -6.84
N LYS A 364 -15.81 -1.54 -6.13
CA LYS A 364 -16.15 -2.85 -5.55
C LYS A 364 -15.38 -3.10 -4.26
N VAL A 365 -15.97 -3.90 -3.39
CA VAL A 365 -15.24 -4.46 -2.25
C VAL A 365 -14.71 -5.82 -2.68
N ILE A 366 -13.44 -6.09 -2.43
CA ILE A 366 -12.74 -7.31 -2.83
C ILE A 366 -12.24 -8.09 -1.61
N THR A 367 -12.13 -9.40 -1.79
CA THR A 367 -11.43 -10.31 -0.87
C THR A 367 -10.06 -10.61 -1.49
N ALA A 368 -8.98 -10.17 -0.84
CA ALA A 368 -7.62 -10.53 -1.24
C ALA A 368 -7.38 -12.03 -1.04
N ALA A 369 -6.90 -12.70 -2.08
CA ALA A 369 -6.50 -14.10 -2.07
C ALA A 369 -5.00 -14.23 -1.80
N ILE A 370 -4.17 -13.50 -2.55
CA ILE A 370 -2.72 -13.43 -2.33
C ILE A 370 -2.22 -12.01 -2.54
N LEU A 371 -1.14 -11.68 -1.84
CA LEU A 371 -0.37 -10.44 -1.99
C LEU A 371 1.03 -10.76 -2.53
N GLY A 372 1.59 -9.91 -3.38
CA GLY A 372 2.93 -10.05 -3.94
C GLY A 372 3.57 -8.69 -4.26
N GLY A 373 4.90 -8.67 -4.31
CA GLY A 373 5.67 -7.44 -4.57
C GLY A 373 5.38 -6.38 -3.52
N ASP A 374 5.15 -5.13 -3.94
CA ASP A 374 5.06 -3.97 -3.03
C ASP A 374 3.76 -3.95 -2.18
N LEU A 375 2.85 -4.90 -2.45
CA LEU A 375 1.68 -5.17 -1.62
C LEU A 375 1.92 -6.27 -0.57
N TYR A 376 3.14 -6.81 -0.43
CA TYR A 376 3.45 -7.86 0.55
C TYR A 376 4.80 -7.66 1.27
N PRO A 377 4.88 -7.88 2.59
CA PRO A 377 3.78 -8.17 3.53
C PRO A 377 3.05 -6.93 4.05
N SER A 378 3.65 -5.74 3.94
CA SER A 378 2.96 -4.47 4.18
C SER A 378 2.09 -4.16 2.97
N THR A 379 0.84 -3.77 3.18
CA THR A 379 -0.15 -3.67 2.09
C THR A 379 -1.14 -2.54 2.33
N ALA A 380 -1.80 -2.10 1.25
CA ALA A 380 -2.88 -1.12 1.31
C ALA A 380 -4.22 -1.76 1.71
N ILE A 381 -5.20 -0.92 2.06
CA ILE A 381 -6.60 -1.33 2.29
C ILE A 381 -7.53 -0.89 1.15
N GLY A 382 -7.02 -0.05 0.24
CA GLY A 382 -7.70 0.46 -0.94
C GLY A 382 -6.72 0.59 -2.11
N ILE A 383 -7.23 0.46 -3.34
CA ILE A 383 -6.45 0.62 -4.58
C ILE A 383 -7.35 1.27 -5.64
N ASN A 384 -6.84 2.29 -6.34
CA ASN A 384 -7.56 2.96 -7.43
C ASN A 384 -6.72 3.07 -8.71
N LEU A 385 -6.99 2.19 -9.68
CA LEU A 385 -6.18 2.02 -10.89
C LEU A 385 -6.99 2.16 -12.19
N PRO A 386 -6.33 2.43 -13.33
CA PRO A 386 -4.88 2.62 -13.52
C PRO A 386 -4.42 4.04 -13.13
N ASN A 387 -3.10 4.25 -13.13
CA ASN A 387 -2.46 5.53 -12.83
C ASN A 387 -2.35 6.48 -14.05
N SER A 388 -2.57 5.98 -15.26
CA SER A 388 -2.54 6.82 -16.47
C SER A 388 -3.72 7.80 -16.51
N ASP A 389 -3.42 9.11 -16.43
CA ASP A 389 -4.42 10.17 -16.38
C ASP A 389 -5.38 10.16 -17.57
N TRP A 390 -4.88 9.91 -18.78
CA TRP A 390 -5.72 9.90 -19.97
C TRP A 390 -6.65 8.67 -19.97
N VAL A 391 -6.17 7.51 -19.52
CA VAL A 391 -7.00 6.30 -19.40
C VAL A 391 -8.11 6.55 -18.36
N ARG A 392 -7.78 7.12 -17.20
CA ARG A 392 -8.77 7.49 -16.18
C ARG A 392 -9.82 8.47 -16.70
N LYS A 393 -9.40 9.45 -17.51
CA LYS A 393 -10.27 10.49 -18.06
C LYS A 393 -11.19 9.97 -19.17
N GLU A 394 -10.65 9.22 -20.11
CA GLU A 394 -11.35 8.83 -21.35
C GLU A 394 -12.03 7.46 -21.24
N VAL A 395 -11.47 6.54 -20.45
CA VAL A 395 -11.94 5.16 -20.27
C VAL A 395 -12.64 4.99 -18.92
N GLY A 396 -11.97 5.37 -17.83
CA GLY A 396 -12.44 5.22 -16.46
C GLY A 396 -11.40 4.56 -15.55
N SER A 397 -11.83 4.19 -14.34
CA SER A 397 -10.98 3.52 -13.35
C SER A 397 -11.74 2.44 -12.57
N LYS A 398 -10.99 1.54 -11.95
CA LYS A 398 -11.49 0.60 -10.95
C LYS A 398 -10.95 1.01 -9.58
N SER A 399 -11.88 1.21 -8.66
CA SER A 399 -11.60 1.51 -7.27
C SER A 399 -12.01 0.33 -6.41
N VAL A 400 -11.10 -0.15 -5.56
CA VAL A 400 -11.36 -1.32 -4.73
C VAL A 400 -11.00 -1.08 -3.27
N THR A 401 -11.86 -1.58 -2.38
CA THR A 401 -11.60 -1.69 -0.94
C THR A 401 -11.35 -3.15 -0.59
N ILE A 402 -10.29 -3.44 0.14
CA ILE A 402 -9.84 -4.82 0.44
C ILE A 402 -10.41 -5.27 1.79
N GLY A 403 -11.68 -5.68 1.78
CA GLY A 403 -12.47 -5.84 3.00
C GLY A 403 -11.94 -6.88 3.98
N ASN A 404 -11.35 -7.99 3.52
CA ASN A 404 -10.81 -9.01 4.42
C ASN A 404 -9.50 -8.60 5.11
N LEU A 405 -8.77 -7.63 4.57
CA LEU A 405 -7.58 -7.06 5.23
C LEU A 405 -7.99 -6.01 6.27
N THR A 406 -8.95 -5.14 5.94
CA THR A 406 -9.52 -4.18 6.90
C THR A 406 -10.15 -4.90 8.09
N ASP A 407 -10.93 -5.95 7.82
CA ASP A 407 -11.50 -6.80 8.88
C ASP A 407 -10.42 -7.46 9.76
N ALA A 408 -9.34 -7.95 9.16
CA ALA A 408 -8.22 -8.52 9.91
C ALA A 408 -7.51 -7.46 10.78
N TYR A 409 -7.36 -6.23 10.29
CA TYR A 409 -6.85 -5.10 11.07
C TYR A 409 -7.74 -4.80 12.27
N ASN A 410 -9.05 -4.65 12.04
CA ASN A 410 -10.02 -4.33 13.07
C ASN A 410 -10.02 -5.42 14.15
N LYS A 411 -10.15 -6.69 13.75
CA LYS A 411 -10.11 -7.84 14.68
C LYS A 411 -8.81 -7.93 15.47
N ALA A 412 -7.67 -7.56 14.88
CA ALA A 412 -6.39 -7.52 15.59
C ALA A 412 -6.24 -6.30 16.53
N ALA A 413 -6.97 -5.21 16.27
CA ALA A 413 -6.95 -4.00 17.07
C ALA A 413 -7.93 -4.04 18.26
N HIS A 414 -9.04 -4.76 18.12
CA HIS A 414 -10.06 -4.90 19.15
C HIS A 414 -9.47 -5.42 20.48
N GLY A 415 -9.68 -4.67 21.55
CA GLY A 415 -9.26 -5.05 22.91
C GLY A 415 -7.76 -4.93 23.21
N ASN A 416 -6.94 -4.36 22.32
CA ASN A 416 -5.49 -4.23 22.54
C ASN A 416 -5.07 -3.13 23.55
N GLY A 417 -6.03 -2.36 24.06
CA GLY A 417 -5.82 -1.29 25.05
C GLY A 417 -5.54 0.10 24.47
N PHE A 418 -5.36 0.25 23.15
CA PHE A 418 -5.08 1.54 22.50
C PHE A 418 -6.17 2.58 22.74
N GLN A 419 -7.43 2.22 22.49
CA GLN A 419 -8.54 3.16 22.69
C GLN A 419 -8.65 3.59 24.16
N THR A 420 -8.47 2.66 25.11
CA THR A 420 -8.50 2.97 26.55
C THR A 420 -7.42 3.96 26.98
N GLU A 421 -6.26 3.96 26.30
CA GLU A 421 -5.14 4.86 26.62
C GLU A 421 -5.28 6.25 25.99
N PHE A 422 -5.80 6.33 24.75
CA PHE A 422 -5.75 7.56 23.94
C PHE A 422 -7.10 8.25 23.71
N VAL A 423 -8.23 7.56 23.88
CA VAL A 423 -9.57 8.17 23.75
C VAL A 423 -9.93 8.93 25.03
N ILE A 424 -10.51 10.11 24.87
CA ILE A 424 -10.70 11.09 25.95
C ILE A 424 -11.64 10.65 27.08
N ASP A 425 -12.65 9.85 26.77
CA ASP A 425 -13.65 9.36 27.70
C ASP A 425 -14.41 8.13 27.16
N LYS A 426 -15.22 7.54 28.05
CA LYS A 426 -15.99 6.33 27.78
C LYS A 426 -17.09 6.55 26.73
N ALA A 427 -17.72 7.73 26.69
CA ALA A 427 -18.80 8.01 25.74
C ALA A 427 -18.26 8.03 24.30
N THR A 428 -17.09 8.64 24.11
CA THR A 428 -16.39 8.63 22.81
C THR A 428 -15.89 7.24 22.47
N GLN A 429 -15.39 6.47 23.44
CA GLN A 429 -15.00 5.08 23.22
C GLN A 429 -16.19 4.20 22.78
N ASP A 430 -17.35 4.37 23.41
CA ASP A 430 -18.56 3.63 23.06
C ASP A 430 -19.08 3.99 21.66
N LEU A 431 -18.96 5.26 21.28
CA LEU A 431 -19.23 5.73 19.93
C LEU A 431 -18.31 5.06 18.90
N ILE A 432 -17.00 5.01 19.17
CA ILE A 432 -16.02 4.35 18.29
C ILE A 432 -16.30 2.85 18.19
N ASN A 433 -16.57 2.17 19.31
CA ASN A 433 -16.89 0.74 19.29
C ASN A 433 -18.19 0.42 18.52
N LYS A 434 -19.13 1.37 18.48
CA LYS A 434 -20.42 1.19 17.81
C LYS A 434 -20.32 1.41 16.30
N TYR A 435 -19.58 2.42 15.85
CA TYR A 435 -19.59 2.88 14.46
C TYR A 435 -18.24 2.81 13.74
N GLY A 436 -17.13 2.81 14.47
CA GLY A 436 -15.78 3.01 13.95
C GLY A 436 -15.41 2.12 12.77
N ASP A 437 -15.54 0.80 12.92
CA ASP A 437 -15.18 -0.15 11.86
C ASP A 437 -15.95 0.10 10.55
N ASN A 438 -17.26 0.38 10.64
CA ASN A 438 -18.10 0.63 9.46
C ASN A 438 -17.82 2.00 8.84
N ASP A 439 -17.56 3.01 9.67
CA ASP A 439 -17.29 4.37 9.19
C ASP A 439 -15.88 4.49 8.59
N GLU A 440 -14.90 3.72 9.07
CA GLU A 440 -13.58 3.60 8.47
C GLU A 440 -13.67 2.94 7.08
N ASP A 441 -14.42 1.84 6.98
CA ASP A 441 -14.74 1.20 5.70
C ASP A 441 -15.41 2.18 4.73
N LEU A 442 -16.39 2.96 5.22
CA LEU A 442 -17.14 3.89 4.38
C LEU A 442 -16.33 5.15 4.01
N HIS A 443 -15.48 5.64 4.91
CA HIS A 443 -14.52 6.71 4.62
C HIS A 443 -13.53 6.27 3.54
N THR A 444 -13.00 5.05 3.66
CA THR A 444 -12.12 4.44 2.65
C THR A 444 -12.85 4.30 1.31
N ASP A 445 -14.09 3.80 1.32
CA ASP A 445 -14.90 3.70 0.11
C ASP A 445 -15.11 5.07 -0.55
N LEU A 446 -15.38 6.13 0.23
CA LEU A 446 -15.53 7.49 -0.30
C LEU A 446 -14.21 8.04 -0.86
N HIS A 447 -13.09 7.83 -0.15
CA HIS A 447 -11.74 8.23 -0.54
C HIS A 447 -11.38 7.62 -1.90
N GLU A 448 -11.46 6.30 -2.00
CA GLU A 448 -11.02 5.54 -3.17
C GLU A 448 -11.99 5.72 -4.33
N CYS A 449 -13.29 5.54 -4.08
CA CYS A 449 -14.28 5.42 -5.14
C CYS A 449 -14.72 6.76 -5.70
N LEU A 450 -14.59 7.85 -4.94
CA LEU A 450 -15.10 9.16 -5.34
C LEU A 450 -14.08 10.27 -5.10
N GLY A 451 -13.29 10.21 -4.03
CA GLY A 451 -12.27 11.19 -3.67
C GLY A 451 -11.29 11.41 -4.81
N HIS A 452 -10.47 10.41 -5.14
CA HIS A 452 -9.51 10.48 -6.28
C HIS A 452 -10.18 10.77 -7.63
N GLY A 453 -11.43 10.34 -7.81
CA GLY A 453 -12.18 10.53 -9.05
C GLY A 453 -12.86 11.89 -9.22
N SER A 454 -12.97 12.68 -8.15
CA SER A 454 -13.67 13.97 -8.13
C SER A 454 -12.80 15.14 -8.60
N GLY A 455 -13.44 16.21 -9.09
CA GLY A 455 -12.78 17.43 -9.51
C GLY A 455 -11.96 17.35 -10.81
N LYS A 456 -11.63 18.50 -11.40
CA LYS A 456 -10.84 18.61 -12.63
C LYS A 456 -9.77 19.69 -12.52
N LEU A 457 -8.68 19.52 -13.25
CA LEU A 457 -7.69 20.59 -13.47
C LEU A 457 -8.30 21.68 -14.37
N LEU A 458 -7.80 22.91 -14.26
CA LEU A 458 -8.08 23.94 -15.26
C LEU A 458 -7.33 23.64 -16.56
N ASP A 459 -7.92 24.03 -17.69
CA ASP A 459 -7.30 23.90 -19.00
C ASP A 459 -5.91 24.58 -19.02
N GLY A 460 -4.91 23.86 -19.51
CA GLY A 460 -3.51 24.33 -19.56
C GLY A 460 -2.71 24.13 -18.28
N THR A 461 -3.30 23.64 -17.19
CA THR A 461 -2.55 23.29 -15.97
C THR A 461 -1.71 22.05 -16.22
N ASN A 462 -0.42 22.11 -15.92
CA ASN A 462 0.46 20.95 -15.95
C ASN A 462 0.11 20.00 -14.78
N PRO A 463 -0.31 18.74 -15.03
CA PRO A 463 -0.59 17.76 -13.98
C PRO A 463 0.59 17.52 -13.03
N ASP A 464 1.83 17.66 -13.55
CA ASP A 464 3.08 17.44 -12.80
C ASP A 464 3.54 18.70 -12.02
N SER A 465 2.76 19.79 -12.03
CA SER A 465 3.16 21.09 -11.47
C SER A 465 3.48 21.07 -9.98
N LEU A 466 2.89 20.14 -9.21
CA LEU A 466 3.07 20.05 -7.76
C LEU A 466 4.35 19.31 -7.34
N LYS A 467 5.00 18.57 -8.26
CA LYS A 467 6.26 17.83 -8.02
C LYS A 467 6.19 16.98 -6.74
N VAL A 468 7.17 17.10 -5.85
CA VAL A 468 7.27 16.37 -4.57
C VAL A 468 6.07 16.55 -3.62
N TYR A 469 5.24 17.58 -3.82
CA TYR A 469 4.04 17.82 -3.02
C TYR A 469 2.77 17.22 -3.64
N ALA A 470 2.85 16.61 -4.82
CA ALA A 470 1.69 16.06 -5.53
C ALA A 470 0.96 14.99 -4.70
N SER A 471 1.70 13.97 -4.22
CA SER A 471 1.13 12.85 -3.45
C SER A 471 0.45 13.30 -2.15
N PRO A 472 1.10 14.02 -1.21
CA PRO A 472 0.43 14.43 0.03
C PRO A 472 -0.78 15.34 -0.21
N ILE A 473 -0.79 16.15 -1.28
CA ILE A 473 -1.94 17.00 -1.64
C ILE A 473 -3.09 16.18 -2.23
N GLU A 474 -2.81 15.22 -3.11
CA GLU A 474 -3.83 14.35 -3.69
C GLU A 474 -4.50 13.48 -2.62
N GLU A 475 -3.71 12.92 -1.71
CA GLU A 475 -4.20 12.14 -0.59
C GLU A 475 -5.05 12.98 0.37
N ALA A 476 -4.61 14.19 0.71
CA ALA A 476 -5.39 15.09 1.57
C ALA A 476 -6.73 15.45 0.91
N ARG A 477 -6.75 15.63 -0.41
CA ARG A 477 -7.97 15.93 -1.17
C ARG A 477 -8.98 14.77 -1.09
N ALA A 478 -8.53 13.55 -1.31
CA ALA A 478 -9.38 12.36 -1.24
C ALA A 478 -9.88 12.09 0.18
N ASP A 479 -9.02 12.23 1.20
CA ASP A 479 -9.40 12.10 2.61
C ASP A 479 -10.44 13.15 3.03
N LEU A 480 -10.26 14.40 2.64
CA LEU A 480 -11.21 15.48 2.93
C LEU A 480 -12.55 15.29 2.22
N PHE A 481 -12.55 14.76 0.99
CA PHE A 481 -13.78 14.39 0.30
C PHE A 481 -14.56 13.36 1.12
N GLY A 482 -13.88 12.30 1.55
CA GLY A 482 -14.47 11.28 2.42
C GLY A 482 -14.98 11.85 3.75
N LEU A 483 -14.15 12.62 4.46
CA LEU A 483 -14.53 13.23 5.74
C LEU A 483 -15.72 14.17 5.58
N TYR A 484 -15.75 15.03 4.55
CA TYR A 484 -16.85 15.96 4.34
C TYR A 484 -18.19 15.26 4.09
N TYR A 485 -18.19 14.18 3.28
CA TYR A 485 -19.40 13.46 2.93
C TYR A 485 -19.83 12.41 3.93
N LEU A 486 -18.92 11.87 4.74
CA LEU A 486 -19.26 10.92 5.80
C LEU A 486 -20.32 11.48 6.76
N ALA A 487 -20.29 12.80 6.98
CA ALA A 487 -21.22 13.52 7.84
C ALA A 487 -22.49 14.02 7.12
N ASP A 488 -22.73 13.64 5.87
CA ASP A 488 -23.89 14.08 5.10
C ASP A 488 -25.12 13.21 5.33
N ALA A 489 -26.29 13.83 5.44
CA ALA A 489 -27.57 13.14 5.59
C ALA A 489 -27.88 12.19 4.42
N LYS A 490 -27.26 12.43 3.24
CA LYS A 490 -27.37 11.55 2.09
C LYS A 490 -26.90 10.13 2.37
N LEU A 491 -25.89 9.93 3.24
CA LEU A 491 -25.43 8.58 3.57
C LEU A 491 -26.44 7.80 4.41
N VAL A 492 -27.20 8.49 5.27
CA VAL A 492 -28.34 7.89 5.98
C VAL A 492 -29.48 7.58 5.01
N GLU A 493 -29.80 8.51 4.09
CA GLU A 493 -30.83 8.32 3.05
C GLU A 493 -30.53 7.09 2.17
N LEU A 494 -29.25 6.88 1.81
CA LEU A 494 -28.80 5.73 1.04
C LEU A 494 -28.71 4.44 1.88
N GLY A 495 -28.92 4.52 3.19
CA GLY A 495 -28.77 3.41 4.13
C GLY A 495 -27.35 2.87 4.18
N LEU A 496 -26.36 3.76 4.08
CA LEU A 496 -24.92 3.46 4.20
C LEU A 496 -24.42 3.70 5.63
N THR A 497 -25.01 4.64 6.34
CA THR A 497 -24.84 4.82 7.79
C THR A 497 -26.17 4.58 8.51
N PRO A 498 -26.13 4.09 9.76
CA PRO A 498 -27.35 3.75 10.51
C PRO A 498 -28.13 4.99 11.00
N ASP A 499 -27.44 6.10 11.25
CA ASP A 499 -28.00 7.33 11.80
C ASP A 499 -27.05 8.52 11.55
N ALA A 500 -27.49 9.72 11.92
CA ALA A 500 -26.75 10.97 11.71
C ALA A 500 -25.59 11.19 12.71
N ASP A 501 -25.41 10.31 13.69
CA ASP A 501 -24.34 10.43 14.68
C ASP A 501 -23.13 9.54 14.38
N ALA A 502 -23.27 8.56 13.48
CA ALA A 502 -22.22 7.60 13.13
C ALA A 502 -20.87 8.30 12.85
N TYR A 503 -20.84 9.23 11.89
CA TYR A 503 -19.63 9.92 11.40
C TYR A 503 -18.71 10.51 12.48
N LYS A 504 -19.26 10.81 13.66
CA LYS A 504 -18.53 11.35 14.80
C LYS A 504 -17.43 10.39 15.28
N ALA A 505 -17.61 9.08 15.10
CA ALA A 505 -16.58 8.07 15.41
C ALA A 505 -15.33 8.31 14.54
N GLN A 506 -15.51 8.36 13.22
CA GLN A 506 -14.41 8.57 12.28
C GLN A 506 -13.77 9.96 12.40
N TYR A 507 -14.56 11.01 12.65
CA TYR A 507 -14.01 12.34 12.89
C TYR A 507 -13.09 12.35 14.10
N TYR A 508 -13.48 11.66 15.18
CA TYR A 508 -12.65 11.58 16.37
C TYR A 508 -11.36 10.80 16.12
N THR A 509 -11.46 9.61 15.55
CA THR A 509 -10.28 8.75 15.28
C THR A 509 -9.33 9.42 14.29
N TYR A 510 -9.83 10.10 13.25
CA TYR A 510 -9.03 10.84 12.29
C TYR A 510 -8.26 11.99 12.94
N MET A 511 -8.94 12.82 13.73
CA MET A 511 -8.30 13.94 14.45
C MET A 511 -7.30 13.44 15.51
N MET A 512 -7.63 12.38 16.24
CA MET A 512 -6.73 11.73 17.20
C MET A 512 -5.47 11.18 16.53
N ASN A 513 -5.63 10.54 15.37
CA ASN A 513 -4.51 10.02 14.59
C ASN A 513 -3.63 11.15 14.08
N GLY A 514 -4.21 12.10 13.33
CA GLY A 514 -3.51 13.19 12.67
C GLY A 514 -2.75 14.12 13.63
N LEU A 515 -3.35 14.47 14.76
CA LEU A 515 -2.74 15.38 15.74
C LEU A 515 -1.74 14.71 16.68
N MET A 516 -1.84 13.39 16.89
CA MET A 516 -1.22 12.79 18.08
C MET A 516 -0.75 11.35 17.88
N THR A 517 -1.65 10.40 17.65
CA THR A 517 -1.30 8.98 17.83
C THR A 517 -0.54 8.39 16.66
N GLN A 518 -0.54 9.01 15.47
CA GLN A 518 0.30 8.55 14.36
C GLN A 518 1.81 8.69 14.66
N LEU A 519 2.19 9.55 15.61
CA LEU A 519 3.58 9.79 16.00
C LEU A 519 4.28 8.54 16.56
N VAL A 520 3.54 7.50 16.95
CA VAL A 520 4.13 6.21 17.38
C VAL A 520 4.95 5.52 16.27
N ARG A 521 4.79 5.96 15.03
CA ARG A 521 5.47 5.47 13.82
C ARG A 521 6.73 6.28 13.50
N ILE A 522 7.11 7.25 14.33
CA ILE A 522 8.22 8.17 14.03
C ILE A 522 9.34 7.96 15.02
N GLN A 523 10.58 7.92 14.53
CA GLN A 523 11.75 7.86 15.40
C GLN A 523 11.95 9.22 16.11
N PRO A 524 12.37 9.24 17.38
CA PRO A 524 12.65 10.49 18.09
C PRO A 524 13.61 11.40 17.30
N GLY A 525 13.21 12.65 17.10
CA GLY A 525 13.99 13.65 16.35
C GLY A 525 13.69 13.72 14.86
N ASN A 526 12.94 12.77 14.30
CA ASN A 526 12.51 12.81 12.90
C ASN A 526 11.18 13.57 12.73
N ASN A 527 10.97 14.05 11.50
CA ASN A 527 9.70 14.63 11.04
C ASN A 527 8.86 13.59 10.28
N LEU A 528 7.66 13.98 9.87
CA LEU A 528 6.83 13.18 8.97
C LEU A 528 7.40 13.24 7.56
N GLU A 529 7.64 12.07 6.97
CA GLU A 529 8.16 11.92 5.60
C GLU A 529 7.12 11.34 4.64
N GLU A 530 6.37 10.33 5.09
CA GLU A 530 5.46 9.56 4.25
C GLU A 530 4.19 10.38 3.91
N ALA A 531 3.75 10.30 2.65
CA ALA A 531 2.69 11.13 2.08
C ALA A 531 1.35 11.02 2.82
N HIS A 532 0.91 9.81 3.18
CA HIS A 532 -0.34 9.62 3.90
C HIS A 532 -0.28 10.15 5.35
N MET A 533 0.84 9.99 6.06
CA MET A 533 1.03 10.61 7.38
C MET A 533 1.03 12.14 7.29
N ARG A 534 1.71 12.69 6.27
CA ARG A 534 1.75 14.13 6.01
C ARG A 534 0.35 14.67 5.72
N ASN A 535 -0.45 13.98 4.90
CA ASN A 535 -1.81 14.39 4.58
C ASN A 535 -2.71 14.43 5.85
N ARG A 536 -2.67 13.37 6.67
CA ARG A 536 -3.48 13.27 7.90
C ARG A 536 -3.07 14.33 8.90
N SER A 537 -1.77 14.57 9.04
CA SER A 537 -1.23 15.66 9.86
C SER A 537 -1.70 17.02 9.35
N LEU A 538 -1.59 17.26 8.04
CA LEU A 538 -1.99 18.51 7.39
C LEU A 538 -3.46 18.82 7.71
N ILE A 539 -4.37 17.89 7.43
CA ILE A 539 -5.80 18.06 7.62
C ILE A 539 -6.11 18.36 9.09
N ALA A 540 -5.57 17.55 10.00
CA ALA A 540 -5.88 17.64 11.41
C ALA A 540 -5.30 18.92 12.04
N HIS A 541 -4.05 19.27 11.74
CA HIS A 541 -3.44 20.50 12.27
C HIS A 541 -4.06 21.76 11.68
N TRP A 542 -4.42 21.76 10.39
CA TRP A 542 -5.11 22.91 9.78
C TRP A 542 -6.49 23.12 10.40
N ALA A 543 -7.29 22.06 10.53
CA ALA A 543 -8.61 22.15 11.15
C ALA A 543 -8.53 22.56 12.63
N TYR A 544 -7.54 22.02 13.36
CA TYR A 544 -7.27 22.42 14.74
C TYR A 544 -6.91 23.91 14.86
N GLU A 545 -6.02 24.42 14.01
CA GLU A 545 -5.62 25.83 14.02
C GLU A 545 -6.81 26.75 13.68
N LYS A 546 -7.51 26.48 12.57
CA LYS A 546 -8.62 27.33 12.11
C LYS A 546 -9.85 27.24 13.01
N GLY A 547 -10.03 26.14 13.72
CA GLY A 547 -11.09 25.95 14.72
C GLY A 547 -10.77 26.51 16.11
N LYS A 548 -9.52 26.92 16.37
CA LYS A 548 -9.03 27.24 17.72
C LYS A 548 -9.78 28.38 18.41
N ALA A 549 -10.10 29.46 17.69
CA ALA A 549 -10.80 30.62 18.26
C ALA A 549 -12.20 30.27 18.80
N ASN A 550 -12.87 29.31 18.15
CA ASN A 550 -14.20 28.82 18.53
C ASN A 550 -14.14 27.52 19.34
N LYS A 551 -12.94 27.04 19.69
CA LYS A 551 -12.70 25.78 20.39
C LYS A 551 -13.36 24.57 19.70
N VAL A 552 -13.38 24.52 18.37
CA VAL A 552 -13.97 23.39 17.62
C VAL A 552 -13.29 22.06 18.02
N VAL A 553 -11.95 22.08 18.08
CA VAL A 553 -11.11 20.98 18.58
C VAL A 553 -10.10 21.54 19.58
N GLU A 554 -9.89 20.81 20.68
CA GLU A 554 -8.93 21.14 21.73
C GLU A 554 -7.98 19.96 22.00
N LEU A 555 -6.72 20.27 22.31
CA LEU A 555 -5.80 19.33 22.96
C LEU A 555 -5.80 19.61 24.46
N VAL A 556 -6.45 18.74 25.23
CA VAL A 556 -6.62 18.90 26.68
C VAL A 556 -5.70 17.95 27.44
N LYS A 557 -5.21 18.36 28.61
CA LYS A 557 -4.42 17.49 29.49
C LYS A 557 -5.25 16.98 30.67
N LYS A 558 -5.32 15.65 30.85
CA LYS A 558 -5.90 14.99 32.03
C LYS A 558 -4.84 14.08 32.64
N GLY A 559 -4.50 14.28 33.92
CA GLY A 559 -3.49 13.46 34.60
C GLY A 559 -2.11 13.47 33.92
N GLY A 560 -1.71 14.59 33.32
CA GLY A 560 -0.45 14.73 32.59
C GLY A 560 -0.43 14.12 31.17
N LYS A 561 -1.52 13.52 30.72
CA LYS A 561 -1.68 12.97 29.37
C LYS A 561 -2.52 13.88 28.48
N THR A 562 -2.10 14.05 27.23
CA THR A 562 -2.79 14.86 26.21
C THR A 562 -3.88 14.04 25.51
N TYR A 563 -5.05 14.65 25.27
CA TYR A 563 -6.20 14.04 24.62
C TYR A 563 -6.81 15.01 23.61
N VAL A 564 -7.29 14.48 22.49
CA VAL A 564 -8.15 15.22 21.56
C VAL A 564 -9.55 15.33 22.15
N LYS A 565 -10.12 16.53 22.12
CA LYS A 565 -11.52 16.82 22.44
C LYS A 565 -12.15 17.55 21.25
N ILE A 566 -13.20 16.99 20.68
CA ILE A 566 -14.02 17.68 19.67
C ILE A 566 -15.25 18.24 20.38
N ASN A 567 -15.43 19.56 20.35
CA ASN A 567 -16.58 20.21 20.97
C ASN A 567 -17.73 20.45 19.98
N ASP A 568 -17.43 20.58 18.69
CA ASP A 568 -18.41 20.89 17.65
C ASP A 568 -18.10 20.13 16.36
N TYR A 569 -18.79 19.01 16.15
CA TYR A 569 -18.63 18.16 14.97
C TYR A 569 -19.16 18.80 13.68
N PRO A 570 -20.34 19.46 13.66
CA PRO A 570 -20.77 20.26 12.50
C PRO A 570 -19.77 21.34 12.08
N ALA A 571 -19.24 22.12 13.02
CA ALA A 571 -18.23 23.14 12.70
C ALA A 571 -16.93 22.51 12.17
N LEU A 572 -16.55 21.32 12.65
CA LEU A 572 -15.41 20.58 12.12
C LEU A 572 -15.65 20.14 10.65
N ARG A 573 -16.88 19.70 10.31
CA ARG A 573 -17.27 19.41 8.92
C ARG A 573 -17.11 20.63 8.01
N GLU A 574 -17.52 21.81 8.47
CA GLU A 574 -17.34 23.05 7.71
C GLU A 574 -15.86 23.38 7.47
N LEU A 575 -14.99 23.13 8.45
CA LEU A 575 -13.55 23.30 8.30
C LEU A 575 -12.98 22.32 7.27
N PHE A 576 -13.39 21.06 7.30
CA PHE A 576 -13.01 20.10 6.25
C PHE A 576 -13.47 20.55 4.87
N GLY A 577 -14.70 21.06 4.72
CA GLY A 577 -15.18 21.59 3.45
C GLY A 577 -14.36 22.80 2.94
N LYS A 578 -13.97 23.71 3.83
CA LYS A 578 -13.11 24.86 3.49
C LYS A 578 -11.72 24.41 3.04
N LEU A 579 -11.12 23.44 3.74
CA LEU A 579 -9.83 22.92 3.34
C LEU A 579 -9.90 22.13 2.03
N LEU A 580 -10.97 21.36 1.81
CA LEU A 580 -11.20 20.64 0.56
C LEU A 580 -11.25 21.61 -0.64
N ALA A 581 -11.94 22.74 -0.48
CA ALA A 581 -12.00 23.78 -1.50
C ALA A 581 -10.61 24.37 -1.81
N GLU A 582 -9.79 24.66 -0.79
CA GLU A 582 -8.43 25.20 -0.98
C GLU A 582 -7.48 24.17 -1.60
N ILE A 583 -7.51 22.91 -1.14
CA ILE A 583 -6.67 21.84 -1.70
C ILE A 583 -7.06 21.55 -3.15
N GLN A 584 -8.35 21.53 -3.47
CA GLN A 584 -8.81 21.39 -4.85
C GLN A 584 -8.33 22.56 -5.71
N ARG A 585 -8.39 23.80 -5.22
CA ARG A 585 -7.85 24.97 -5.94
C ARG A 585 -6.36 24.80 -6.22
N VAL A 586 -5.57 24.47 -5.19
CA VAL A 586 -4.12 24.27 -5.30
C VAL A 586 -3.78 23.23 -6.37
N LYS A 587 -4.49 22.10 -6.37
CA LYS A 587 -4.34 21.06 -7.40
C LYS A 587 -4.75 21.57 -8.77
N SER A 588 -5.95 22.12 -8.89
CA SER A 588 -6.56 22.47 -10.18
C SER A 588 -5.88 23.64 -10.89
N GLU A 589 -5.21 24.52 -10.16
CA GLU A 589 -4.45 25.66 -10.70
C GLU A 589 -2.94 25.37 -10.82
N GLY A 590 -2.46 24.23 -10.30
CA GLY A 590 -1.04 23.90 -10.27
C GLY A 590 -0.22 24.82 -9.37
N ASP A 591 -0.80 25.29 -8.25
CA ASP A 591 -0.17 26.23 -7.31
C ASP A 591 0.87 25.52 -6.43
N TYR A 592 2.07 25.30 -6.98
CA TYR A 592 3.18 24.68 -6.27
C TYR A 592 3.52 25.40 -4.96
N ALA A 593 3.45 26.74 -4.93
CA ALA A 593 3.76 27.51 -3.73
C ALA A 593 2.70 27.32 -2.64
N GLY A 594 1.42 27.21 -3.02
CA GLY A 594 0.31 26.85 -2.14
C GLY A 594 0.44 25.45 -1.58
N ALA A 595 0.74 24.46 -2.44
CA ALA A 595 1.00 23.08 -2.03
C ALA A 595 2.15 23.00 -1.02
N ARG A 596 3.28 23.64 -1.31
CA ARG A 596 4.43 23.73 -0.41
C ARG A 596 4.04 24.29 0.95
N ARG A 597 3.33 25.43 1.01
CA ARG A 597 2.92 26.04 2.28
C ARG A 597 2.04 25.08 3.09
N LEU A 598 1.02 24.50 2.48
CA LEU A 598 0.11 23.58 3.18
C LEU A 598 0.86 22.36 3.76
N VAL A 599 1.74 21.75 2.98
CA VAL A 599 2.48 20.56 3.42
C VAL A 599 3.54 20.92 4.48
N GLU A 600 4.37 21.94 4.23
CA GLU A 600 5.47 22.27 5.14
C GLU A 600 5.01 22.90 6.47
N ASP A 601 3.89 23.62 6.47
CA ASP A 601 3.37 24.28 7.67
C ASP A 601 2.58 23.32 8.56
N TYR A 602 1.83 22.36 7.99
CA TYR A 602 0.90 21.51 8.74
C TYR A 602 1.18 20.00 8.63
N GLY A 603 1.87 19.56 7.58
CA GLY A 603 2.08 18.14 7.27
C GLY A 603 3.40 17.55 7.77
N VAL A 604 4.43 18.37 8.04
CA VAL A 604 5.81 17.87 8.25
C VAL A 604 6.25 17.84 9.71
N LYS A 605 6.07 18.96 10.43
CA LYS A 605 6.76 19.22 11.71
C LYS A 605 6.14 18.45 12.87
N VAL A 606 6.99 17.78 13.65
CA VAL A 606 6.58 17.04 14.86
C VAL A 606 6.99 17.81 16.13
N ASP A 607 6.04 18.02 17.06
CA ASP A 607 6.35 18.55 18.40
C ASP A 607 7.12 17.50 19.23
N PRO A 608 8.40 17.73 19.59
CA PRO A 608 9.19 16.75 20.32
C PRO A 608 8.64 16.41 21.72
N GLN A 609 7.95 17.36 22.37
CA GLN A 609 7.40 17.11 23.71
C GLN A 609 6.18 16.19 23.64
N LEU A 610 5.25 16.48 22.74
CA LEU A 610 4.09 15.62 22.50
C LEU A 610 4.55 14.25 22.01
N HIS A 611 5.47 14.20 21.05
CA HIS A 611 5.98 12.94 20.51
C HIS A 611 6.58 12.04 21.60
N LYS A 612 7.40 12.59 22.48
CA LYS A 612 7.95 11.86 23.64
C LYS A 612 6.84 11.32 24.56
N GLU A 613 5.80 12.12 24.81
CA GLU A 613 4.64 11.69 25.59
C GLU A 613 3.93 10.49 24.94
N ILE A 614 3.65 10.58 23.63
CA ILE A 614 2.92 9.55 22.89
C ILE A 614 3.71 8.24 22.81
N LEU A 615 5.01 8.30 22.55
CA LEU A 615 5.86 7.10 22.59
C LEU A 615 5.87 6.47 23.98
N ALA A 616 5.98 7.26 25.06
CA ALA A 616 6.01 6.75 26.43
C ALA A 616 4.67 6.10 26.85
N ARG A 617 3.55 6.61 26.36
CA ARG A 617 2.22 6.03 26.57
C ARG A 617 2.04 4.75 25.77
N TYR A 618 2.39 4.78 24.48
CA TYR A 618 2.23 3.67 23.55
C TYR A 618 3.11 2.47 23.91
N ALA A 619 4.35 2.70 24.37
CA ALA A 619 5.26 1.64 24.79
C ALA A 619 4.68 0.72 25.88
N LYS A 620 3.79 1.25 26.74
CA LYS A 620 3.12 0.47 27.80
C LYS A 620 2.08 -0.51 27.26
N LEU A 621 1.60 -0.30 26.04
CA LEU A 621 0.62 -1.15 25.39
C LEU A 621 1.25 -2.39 24.74
N ASN A 622 2.57 -2.37 24.51
CA ASN A 622 3.31 -3.47 23.87
C ASN A 622 2.75 -3.84 22.48
N ILE A 623 2.22 -2.88 21.74
CA ILE A 623 1.69 -3.02 20.38
C ILE A 623 2.76 -2.54 19.38
N ALA A 624 2.98 -3.27 18.29
CA ALA A 624 3.85 -2.80 17.21
C ALA A 624 3.11 -1.79 16.31
N PRO A 625 3.73 -0.64 15.96
CA PRO A 625 3.09 0.41 15.17
C PRO A 625 2.87 0.03 13.69
N TYR A 626 3.68 -0.88 13.14
CA TYR A 626 3.53 -1.37 11.78
C TYR A 626 2.98 -2.78 11.76
N LYS A 627 2.24 -3.07 10.70
CA LYS A 627 1.58 -4.36 10.50
C LYS A 627 1.88 -4.87 9.10
N GLY A 628 1.95 -6.19 8.97
CA GLY A 628 1.91 -6.82 7.65
C GLY A 628 1.27 -8.19 7.75
N PHE A 629 1.02 -8.81 6.61
CA PHE A 629 0.25 -10.03 6.51
C PHE A 629 1.09 -11.21 6.02
N ILE A 630 0.81 -12.38 6.60
CA ILE A 630 1.28 -13.66 6.10
C ILE A 630 0.22 -14.18 5.12
N ASN A 631 0.63 -14.44 3.88
CA ASN A 631 -0.26 -15.01 2.86
C ASN A 631 -0.75 -16.41 3.27
N PRO A 632 -1.93 -16.85 2.83
CA PRO A 632 -2.30 -18.25 2.88
C PRO A 632 -1.47 -19.09 1.88
N VAL A 633 -1.47 -20.40 2.08
CA VAL A 633 -0.84 -21.37 1.17
C VAL A 633 -1.91 -22.04 0.34
N TYR A 634 -1.83 -21.87 -0.99
CA TYR A 634 -2.67 -22.58 -1.94
C TYR A 634 -1.97 -23.85 -2.44
N THR A 635 -2.70 -24.96 -2.52
CA THR A 635 -2.17 -26.23 -3.04
C THR A 635 -3.14 -26.83 -4.05
N ALA A 636 -2.73 -26.88 -5.31
CA ALA A 636 -3.48 -27.58 -6.35
C ALA A 636 -3.40 -29.09 -6.15
N VAL A 637 -4.57 -29.73 -6.00
CA VAL A 637 -4.72 -31.19 -6.07
C VAL A 637 -4.86 -31.56 -7.54
N LYS A 638 -4.02 -32.48 -8.01
CA LYS A 638 -4.00 -32.89 -9.42
C LYS A 638 -4.30 -34.38 -9.57
N ASP A 639 -4.98 -34.74 -10.65
CA ASP A 639 -5.14 -36.14 -11.06
C ASP A 639 -3.88 -36.69 -11.74
N ALA A 640 -3.92 -37.97 -12.14
CA ALA A 640 -2.79 -38.65 -12.79
C ALA A 640 -2.40 -38.02 -14.16
N GLN A 641 -3.28 -37.22 -14.77
CA GLN A 641 -3.01 -36.50 -16.01
C GLN A 641 -2.52 -35.07 -15.76
N GLY A 642 -2.34 -34.67 -14.49
CA GLY A 642 -1.90 -33.33 -14.10
C GLY A 642 -3.00 -32.27 -14.10
N ARG A 643 -4.27 -32.66 -14.29
CA ARG A 643 -5.42 -31.72 -14.27
C ARG A 643 -5.77 -31.39 -12.82
N VAL A 644 -6.03 -30.11 -12.55
CA VAL A 644 -6.44 -29.65 -11.23
C VAL A 644 -7.85 -30.16 -10.92
N THR A 645 -8.02 -30.87 -9.82
CA THR A 645 -9.30 -31.43 -9.34
C THR A 645 -9.82 -30.71 -8.10
N ASP A 646 -8.94 -30.02 -7.35
CA ASP A 646 -9.27 -29.15 -6.24
C ASP A 646 -8.13 -28.15 -5.98
N VAL A 647 -8.40 -27.06 -5.29
CA VAL A 647 -7.37 -26.16 -4.74
C VAL A 647 -7.66 -25.95 -3.28
N LYS A 648 -6.74 -26.42 -2.44
CA LYS A 648 -6.83 -26.29 -0.98
C LYS A 648 -6.15 -25.00 -0.53
N ILE A 649 -6.68 -24.42 0.55
CA ILE A 649 -6.12 -23.25 1.21
C ILE A 649 -5.71 -23.61 2.65
N SER A 650 -4.55 -23.13 3.10
CA SER A 650 -4.07 -23.29 4.47
C SER A 650 -3.57 -21.97 5.04
N TYR A 651 -3.71 -21.79 6.35
CA TYR A 651 -3.28 -20.60 7.11
C TYR A 651 -2.25 -20.95 8.19
N THR A 652 -1.58 -22.11 8.10
CA THR A 652 -0.75 -22.66 9.18
C THR A 652 0.73 -22.32 9.07
N GLU A 653 1.19 -21.79 7.94
CA GLU A 653 2.61 -21.55 7.68
C GLU A 653 3.11 -20.30 8.42
N SER A 654 4.19 -20.42 9.20
CA SER A 654 4.81 -19.30 9.92
C SER A 654 5.45 -18.29 8.97
N TYR A 655 5.77 -17.08 9.46
CA TYR A 655 6.41 -16.06 8.63
C TYR A 655 7.79 -16.51 8.13
N ASP A 656 8.60 -17.10 9.01
CA ASP A 656 9.93 -17.62 8.67
C ASP A 656 9.83 -18.72 7.59
N ASP A 657 8.91 -19.68 7.78
CA ASP A 657 8.70 -20.77 6.82
C ASP A 657 8.23 -20.24 5.46
N GLN A 658 7.31 -19.26 5.47
CA GLN A 658 6.80 -18.64 4.26
C GLN A 658 7.89 -17.90 3.50
N MET A 659 8.69 -17.09 4.19
CA MET A 659 9.76 -16.33 3.56
C MET A 659 10.88 -17.23 3.02
N LEU A 660 11.24 -18.28 3.76
CA LEU A 660 12.20 -19.29 3.28
C LEU A 660 11.64 -20.11 2.12
N ARG A 661 10.35 -20.47 2.14
CA ARG A 661 9.69 -21.11 0.99
C ARG A 661 9.69 -20.21 -0.23
N TYR A 662 9.39 -18.92 -0.06
CA TYR A 662 9.46 -17.95 -1.14
C TYR A 662 10.88 -17.81 -1.71
N SER A 663 11.91 -17.73 -0.87
CA SER A 663 13.31 -17.71 -1.29
C SER A 663 13.84 -19.04 -1.86
N ARG A 664 13.11 -20.16 -1.69
CA ARG A 664 13.48 -21.45 -2.27
C ARG A 664 12.76 -21.69 -3.60
N ASP A 665 11.45 -21.51 -3.62
CA ASP A 665 10.57 -21.94 -4.72
C ASP A 665 10.28 -20.82 -5.72
N TYR A 666 10.42 -19.56 -5.30
CA TYR A 666 10.14 -18.35 -6.10
C TYR A 666 11.37 -17.44 -6.20
N ASN A 667 12.58 -18.01 -6.10
CA ASN A 667 13.85 -17.32 -6.29
C ASN A 667 14.24 -17.34 -7.78
N THR A 668 13.80 -16.32 -8.51
CA THR A 668 13.78 -16.29 -9.97
C THR A 668 14.85 -15.42 -10.60
N LEU A 669 15.47 -14.51 -9.84
CA LEU A 669 16.52 -13.63 -10.35
C LEU A 669 17.92 -14.12 -9.97
N PRO A 670 18.94 -13.78 -10.76
CA PRO A 670 20.33 -13.86 -10.30
C PRO A 670 20.56 -12.88 -9.14
N ASP A 671 21.62 -13.13 -8.38
CA ASP A 671 22.02 -12.28 -7.25
C ASP A 671 22.47 -10.86 -7.67
N ILE A 672 22.77 -10.64 -8.96
CA ILE A 672 23.19 -9.36 -9.55
C ILE A 672 22.45 -9.19 -10.88
N ASN A 673 21.75 -8.06 -11.06
CA ASN A 673 20.87 -7.79 -12.20
C ASN A 673 21.30 -6.56 -13.02
#